data_AF-A0A6J2Y7J3-F1
#
_entry.id   AF-A0A6J2Y7J3-F1
#
_cell.length_a   1.000
_cell.length_b   1.000
_cell.length_c   1.000
_cell.angle_alpha   90.00
_cell.angle_beta   90.00
_cell.angle_gamma   90.00
#
_symmetry.space_group_name_H-M   'P 1'
#
loop_
_entity.id
_entity.type
_entity.pdbx_description
1 polymer ?
#
loop_
_entity_poly.entity_id
_entity_poly.type
_entity_poly.pdbx_seq_one_letter_code
_entity_poly.pdbx_strand_id
1 'polypeptide(L)'
;MGKNQRHKKDIKAEKAKTKLKQVKTKFLPKGLNVTKTTFKIKPIVIPEQLKQKDFDEVLSRRKLNVKDLLSRIKHYNENIRHSACIELGDMVKIHTEDIQQHLAQICLAVSSLIQDRERKVRKVAIKCIDTILEHIPHMKLLPFFDYFFTNLRCAMTNIDKGIQEDSLLFLDCFIKKDYDLIRNTSNKLLSDFLSLISKFRSDSQLERTLTLNLGSNITSVAWRIQVLSRLHAILKIMVIEDKQIKNSKSDTADGQCNINYGLYKYTFGQLLEAPVSDVLGTSKSDFQKNSFQNFDQQIVSILPLLYETWLEVIPEEKVKKPTAENTILDDEAASLLTSVMNIIHLLSQYIKQVENEEITFAIVFVTPQSKRFFKHLLSGFPYSHSVSKTKKKENNLNNLESSNLKCFQENLQICHLYSILIVNGGHVYLKKYTQVVMLYIIRILNHKQALKEENVNCLLSFLKECFDHDSANFRNFGMDLHLLLENTIIFYENGRISYKEKNELFWMLSNIEKERLCNSEKYQNWLASLPNILCAPTISDSSVLVLLQISKKHRNRFYDALVDKLPDILDNLDKAEIVVSDSITKEDVKRNIANIFYYIPNRTNLDIIYNYIERSPLSTFKHYFSNVLCLRREFMRS
;
A
#
# COMPACT_ATOMS: atom_id res chain seq x y z
N MET A 1 62.23 24.38 102.75
CA MET A 1 61.55 24.45 101.44
C MET A 1 62.25 23.49 100.47
N GLY A 2 61.61 22.43 99.95
CA GLY A 2 62.28 21.54 98.97
C GLY A 2 61.77 20.09 98.77
N LYS A 3 60.71 19.60 99.42
CA LYS A 3 60.27 18.19 99.28
C LYS A 3 59.06 17.94 98.34
N ASN A 4 58.33 18.97 97.91
CA ASN A 4 57.05 18.80 97.18
C ASN A 4 57.13 18.87 95.64
N GLN A 5 58.26 19.28 95.06
CA GLN A 5 58.40 19.37 93.58
C GLN A 5 58.74 18.03 92.92
N ARG A 6 59.57 17.17 93.56
CA ARG A 6 59.89 15.83 93.03
C ARG A 6 58.64 14.96 92.96
N HIS A 7 57.87 14.88 94.04
CA HIS A 7 56.64 14.09 94.09
C HIS A 7 55.60 14.50 93.02
N LYS A 8 55.43 15.81 92.78
CA LYS A 8 54.55 16.29 91.69
C LYS A 8 55.08 15.92 90.31
N LYS A 9 56.41 15.91 90.11
CA LYS A 9 57.04 15.51 88.85
C LYS A 9 56.89 14.01 88.60
N ASP A 10 57.05 13.20 89.64
CA ASP A 10 56.91 11.74 89.56
C ASP A 10 55.45 11.32 89.32
N ILE A 11 54.47 11.96 89.96
CA ILE A 11 53.04 11.72 89.66
C ILE A 11 52.70 12.11 88.22
N LYS A 12 53.28 13.19 87.70
CA LYS A 12 53.07 13.61 86.31
C LYS A 12 53.70 12.60 85.34
N ALA A 13 54.86 12.06 85.68
CA ALA A 13 55.53 11.01 84.92
C ALA A 13 54.76 9.68 84.96
N GLU A 14 54.18 9.30 86.11
CA GLU A 14 53.33 8.12 86.22
C GLU A 14 52.02 8.25 85.44
N LYS A 15 51.34 9.40 85.51
CA LYS A 15 50.10 9.64 84.74
C LYS A 15 50.32 9.64 83.22
N ALA A 16 51.54 9.92 82.76
CA ALA A 16 51.91 9.87 81.35
C ALA A 16 52.19 8.44 80.85
N LYS A 17 52.40 7.45 81.73
CA LYS A 17 52.54 6.04 81.35
C LYS A 17 51.16 5.45 81.06
N THR A 18 51.00 4.81 79.91
CA THR A 18 49.76 4.13 79.54
C THR A 18 49.46 3.00 80.53
N LYS A 19 48.37 3.12 81.29
CA LYS A 19 47.95 2.09 82.27
C LYS A 19 47.67 0.76 81.56
N LEU A 20 48.08 -0.36 82.17
CA LEU A 20 47.74 -1.71 81.71
C LEU A 20 46.21 -1.89 81.78
N LYS A 21 45.54 -1.85 80.62
CA LYS A 21 44.12 -2.19 80.50
C LYS A 21 44.03 -3.71 80.29
N GLN A 22 43.63 -4.45 81.33
CA GLN A 22 43.59 -5.92 81.36
C GLN A 22 42.65 -6.59 80.33
N VAL A 23 41.89 -5.83 79.52
CA VAL A 23 40.70 -6.39 78.84
C VAL A 23 40.67 -6.26 77.32
N LYS A 24 41.65 -5.62 76.63
CA LYS A 24 41.46 -5.33 75.18
C LYS A 24 42.42 -5.94 74.15
N THR A 25 43.48 -6.66 74.52
CA THR A 25 44.26 -7.46 73.54
C THR A 25 45.04 -8.60 74.22
N LYS A 26 45.15 -9.77 73.58
CA LYS A 26 45.89 -10.96 74.07
C LYS A 26 47.40 -10.73 74.25
N PHE A 27 47.93 -9.61 73.76
CA PHE A 27 49.33 -9.21 73.86
C PHE A 27 49.43 -7.79 74.45
N LEU A 28 50.50 -7.52 75.20
CA LEU A 28 50.80 -6.19 75.74
C LEU A 28 51.00 -5.17 74.60
N PRO A 29 50.66 -3.88 74.82
CA PRO A 29 50.97 -2.83 73.86
C PRO A 29 52.48 -2.80 73.57
N LYS A 30 52.84 -2.74 72.28
CA LYS A 30 54.25 -2.63 71.85
C LYS A 30 54.89 -1.39 72.50
N GLY A 31 56.17 -1.51 72.88
CA GLY A 31 56.91 -0.44 73.55
C GLY A 31 56.92 0.88 72.75
N LEU A 32 57.06 2.01 73.45
CA LEU A 32 57.01 3.35 72.86
C LEU A 32 58.07 3.60 71.76
N ASN A 33 59.16 2.82 71.77
CA ASN A 33 60.25 2.93 70.80
C ASN A 33 60.08 2.02 69.57
N VAL A 34 58.90 1.40 69.39
CA VAL A 34 58.67 0.52 68.24
C VAL A 34 58.27 1.34 67.02
N THR A 35 59.19 1.44 66.07
CA THR A 35 58.94 2.02 64.74
C THR A 35 57.94 1.15 63.99
N LYS A 36 56.77 1.71 63.66
CA LYS A 36 55.77 1.02 62.83
C LYS A 36 56.20 1.11 61.36
N THR A 37 56.73 0.02 60.81
CA THR A 37 57.17 -0.09 59.41
C THR A 37 56.04 -0.38 58.42
N THR A 38 54.79 -0.38 58.87
CA THR A 38 53.62 -0.60 58.01
C THR A 38 53.18 0.70 57.36
N PHE A 39 53.61 0.94 56.13
CA PHE A 39 53.10 2.02 55.28
C PHE A 39 52.35 1.41 54.09
N LYS A 40 51.25 2.05 53.68
CA LYS A 40 50.48 1.65 52.50
C LYS A 40 50.73 2.67 51.40
N ILE A 41 51.33 2.24 50.30
CA ILE A 41 51.44 3.05 49.08
C ILE A 41 50.23 2.72 48.21
N LYS A 42 49.50 3.76 47.77
CA LYS A 42 48.48 3.64 46.72
C LYS A 42 49.00 4.32 45.47
N PRO A 43 49.04 3.65 44.31
CA PRO A 43 49.46 4.29 43.06
C PRO A 43 48.47 5.37 42.65
N ILE A 44 48.97 6.46 42.07
CA ILE A 44 48.15 7.51 41.47
C ILE A 44 47.71 6.99 40.10
N VAL A 45 46.42 6.72 39.92
CA VAL A 45 45.84 6.35 38.63
C VAL A 45 45.38 7.63 37.94
N ILE A 46 46.09 8.02 36.89
CA ILE A 46 45.69 9.16 36.05
C ILE A 46 44.67 8.63 35.03
N PRO A 47 43.50 9.28 34.87
CA PRO A 47 42.55 8.89 33.84
C PRO A 47 43.19 9.01 32.45
N GLU A 48 43.03 8.00 31.60
CA GLU A 48 43.57 7.98 30.25
C GLU A 48 42.93 9.12 29.42
N GLN A 49 43.73 10.09 28.95
CA GLN A 49 43.21 11.29 28.29
C GLN A 49 43.28 11.23 26.75
N LEU A 50 44.28 10.57 26.15
CA LEU A 50 44.46 10.49 24.69
C LEU A 50 45.24 9.21 24.33
N LYS A 51 44.59 8.20 23.73
CA LYS A 51 45.28 7.04 23.13
C LYS A 51 45.73 7.37 21.72
N GLN A 52 46.94 6.92 21.34
CA GLN A 52 47.24 6.72 19.92
C GLN A 52 46.28 5.64 19.41
N LYS A 53 45.59 5.92 18.31
CA LYS A 53 44.65 4.98 17.72
C LYS A 53 45.40 4.06 16.78
N ASP A 54 45.02 2.78 16.78
CA ASP A 54 45.62 1.77 15.92
C ASP A 54 45.40 2.15 14.44
N PHE A 55 46.38 1.81 13.59
CA PHE A 55 46.39 2.20 12.17
C PHE A 55 45.20 1.62 11.37
N ASP A 56 44.56 0.56 11.88
CA ASP A 56 43.44 -0.13 11.24
C ASP A 56 42.04 0.28 11.76
N GLU A 57 41.94 1.20 12.74
CA GLU A 57 40.62 1.66 13.21
C GLU A 57 39.96 2.61 12.20
N VAL A 58 38.67 2.43 11.94
CA VAL A 58 37.89 3.37 11.12
C VAL A 58 37.67 4.68 11.88
N LEU A 59 38.16 5.77 11.31
CA LEU A 59 38.17 7.07 11.94
C LEU A 59 37.33 8.09 11.17
N SER A 60 36.62 8.94 11.92
CA SER A 60 35.98 10.13 11.37
C SER A 60 37.00 11.16 10.91
N ARG A 61 36.53 12.22 10.22
CA ARG A 61 37.35 13.38 9.83
C ARG A 61 38.08 14.04 11.01
N ARG A 62 37.56 13.89 12.24
CA ARG A 62 38.17 14.40 13.48
C ARG A 62 38.96 13.33 14.25
N LYS A 63 39.29 12.23 13.60
CA LYS A 63 40.01 11.08 14.17
C LYS A 63 39.27 10.43 15.35
N LEU A 64 37.93 10.40 15.30
CA LEU A 64 37.09 9.76 16.32
C LEU A 64 36.66 8.37 15.84
N ASN A 65 36.66 7.39 16.73
CA ASN A 65 36.13 6.06 16.38
C ASN A 65 34.62 6.03 16.66
N VAL A 66 33.94 4.95 16.26
CA VAL A 66 32.48 4.82 16.41
C VAL A 66 32.06 4.91 17.88
N LYS A 67 32.83 4.30 18.81
CA LYS A 67 32.53 4.34 20.25
C LYS A 67 32.62 5.76 20.84
N ASP A 68 33.63 6.53 20.43
CA ASP A 68 33.78 7.94 20.82
C ASP A 68 32.60 8.77 20.30
N LEU A 69 32.19 8.56 19.04
CA LEU A 69 31.05 9.26 18.46
C LEU A 69 29.73 8.92 19.16
N LEU A 70 29.49 7.64 19.46
CA LEU A 70 28.33 7.18 20.22
C LEU A 70 28.28 7.81 21.62
N SER A 71 29.42 8.02 22.27
CA SER A 71 29.49 8.72 23.55
C SER A 71 29.11 10.21 23.42
N ARG A 72 29.56 10.86 22.34
CA ARG A 72 29.31 12.28 22.06
C ARG A 72 27.87 12.57 21.62
N ILE A 73 27.19 11.58 21.02
CA ILE A 73 25.76 11.68 20.69
C ILE A 73 24.89 11.90 21.94
N LYS A 74 25.33 11.47 23.12
CA LYS A 74 24.60 11.65 24.39
C LYS A 74 25.05 12.87 25.19
N HIS A 75 25.91 13.71 24.63
CA HIS A 75 26.48 14.86 25.32
C HIS A 75 25.43 15.98 25.52
N TYR A 76 25.50 16.72 26.63
CA TYR A 76 24.51 17.78 26.90
C TYR A 76 24.55 18.93 25.87
N ASN A 77 25.73 19.25 25.32
CA ASN A 77 25.90 20.28 24.30
C ASN A 77 25.36 19.84 22.93
N GLU A 78 24.43 20.62 22.37
CA GLU A 78 23.80 20.40 21.06
C GLU A 78 24.78 20.34 19.88
N ASN A 79 25.82 21.17 19.85
CA ASN A 79 26.76 21.21 18.72
C ASN A 79 27.68 19.98 18.71
N ILE A 80 27.94 19.41 19.89
CA ILE A 80 28.68 18.16 20.02
C ILE A 80 27.81 17.01 19.51
N ARG A 81 26.55 16.91 19.94
CA ARG A 81 25.61 15.88 19.45
C ARG A 81 25.39 15.97 17.94
N HIS A 82 25.16 17.18 17.43
CA HIS A 82 24.97 17.45 16.02
C HIS A 82 26.19 17.02 15.19
N SER A 83 27.39 17.46 15.56
CA SER A 83 28.59 17.09 14.80
C SER A 83 28.92 15.61 14.90
N ALA A 84 28.70 14.98 16.06
CA ALA A 84 28.88 13.54 16.23
C ALA A 84 27.92 12.75 15.32
N CYS A 85 26.66 13.18 15.20
CA CYS A 85 25.67 12.52 14.34
C CYS A 85 25.99 12.68 12.84
N ILE A 86 26.48 13.86 12.41
CA ILE A 86 26.97 14.05 11.03
C ILE A 86 28.14 13.11 10.74
N GLU A 87 29.15 13.10 11.61
CA GLU A 87 30.34 12.27 11.44
C GLU A 87 29.99 10.78 11.41
N LEU A 88 29.02 10.35 12.22
CA LEU A 88 28.51 8.98 12.22
C LEU A 88 27.84 8.63 10.89
N GLY A 89 27.01 9.53 10.35
CA GLY A 89 26.38 9.36 9.04
C GLY A 89 27.41 9.29 7.90
N ASP A 90 28.42 10.16 7.91
CA ASP A 90 29.51 10.13 6.92
C ASP A 90 30.30 8.81 6.99
N MET A 91 30.55 8.30 8.19
CA MET A 91 31.20 7.00 8.36
C MET A 91 30.38 5.87 7.75
N VAL A 92 29.05 5.85 7.95
CA VAL A 92 28.15 4.83 7.36
C VAL A 92 28.25 4.81 5.83
N LYS A 93 28.42 5.97 5.18
CA LYS A 93 28.59 6.07 3.72
C LYS A 93 29.93 5.53 3.22
N ILE A 94 31.00 5.80 3.96
CA ILE A 94 32.38 5.52 3.49
C ILE A 94 32.82 4.11 3.88
N HIS A 95 32.42 3.62 5.07
CA HIS A 95 32.93 2.39 5.69
C HIS A 95 31.80 1.43 6.06
N THR A 96 30.91 1.14 5.11
CA THR A 96 29.68 0.36 5.36
C THR A 96 29.95 -1.06 5.88
N GLU A 97 31.06 -1.70 5.52
CA GLU A 97 31.40 -3.06 5.97
C GLU A 97 31.88 -3.10 7.42
N ASP A 98 32.79 -2.20 7.79
CA ASP A 98 33.38 -2.14 9.13
C ASP A 98 32.38 -1.73 10.22
N ILE A 99 31.38 -0.94 9.84
CA ILE A 99 30.35 -0.40 10.76
C ILE A 99 29.34 -1.46 11.18
N GLN A 100 29.27 -2.61 10.49
CA GLN A 100 28.31 -3.68 10.79
C GLN A 100 28.41 -4.17 12.23
N GLN A 101 29.61 -4.19 12.81
CA GLN A 101 29.85 -4.59 14.21
C GLN A 101 29.18 -3.64 15.23
N HIS A 102 28.96 -2.38 14.85
CA HIS A 102 28.38 -1.35 15.70
C HIS A 102 26.96 -0.95 15.28
N LEU A 103 26.39 -1.61 14.27
CA LEU A 103 25.13 -1.24 13.65
C LEU A 103 23.98 -1.15 14.67
N ALA A 104 23.86 -2.12 15.57
CA ALA A 104 22.85 -2.12 16.62
C ALA A 104 22.92 -0.87 17.51
N GLN A 105 24.13 -0.49 17.93
CA GLN A 105 24.37 0.66 18.80
C GLN A 105 24.10 1.98 18.07
N ILE A 106 24.44 2.03 16.78
CA ILE A 106 24.19 3.16 15.89
C ILE A 106 22.68 3.36 15.69
N CYS A 107 21.96 2.31 15.27
CA CYS A 107 20.51 2.37 15.07
C CYS A 107 19.81 2.83 16.35
N LEU A 108 20.17 2.27 17.50
CA LEU A 108 19.64 2.69 18.80
C LEU A 108 19.90 4.16 19.11
N ALA A 109 21.16 4.59 19.01
CA ALA A 109 21.57 5.95 19.36
C ALA A 109 20.94 6.99 18.44
N VAL A 110 21.01 6.79 17.12
CA VAL A 110 20.49 7.75 16.14
C VAL A 110 18.96 7.78 16.17
N SER A 111 18.28 6.65 16.35
CA SER A 111 16.82 6.62 16.49
C SER A 111 16.35 7.42 17.70
N SER A 112 17.07 7.36 18.82
CA SER A 112 16.70 8.11 20.03
C SER A 112 16.78 9.63 19.86
N LEU A 113 17.63 10.12 18.94
CA LEU A 113 17.79 11.54 18.67
C LEU A 113 16.57 12.19 17.99
N ILE A 114 15.60 11.41 17.50
CA ILE A 114 14.34 11.99 17.02
C ILE A 114 13.55 12.67 18.15
N GLN A 115 13.77 12.27 19.40
CA GLN A 115 13.14 12.84 20.58
C GLN A 115 14.00 13.95 21.22
N ASP A 116 15.06 14.41 20.54
CA ASP A 116 15.91 15.47 21.05
C ASP A 116 15.14 16.78 21.20
N ARG A 117 15.47 17.57 22.22
CA ARG A 117 14.88 18.90 22.45
C ARG A 117 15.22 19.86 21.30
N GLU A 118 16.43 19.72 20.74
CA GLU A 118 16.93 20.65 19.74
C GLU A 118 16.59 20.20 18.32
N ARG A 119 15.81 21.02 17.61
CA ARG A 119 15.42 20.78 16.21
C ARG A 119 16.60 20.53 15.29
N LYS A 120 17.71 21.23 15.53
CA LYS A 120 18.95 21.10 14.77
C LYS A 120 19.53 19.68 14.83
N VAL A 121 19.48 19.05 16.01
CA VAL A 121 19.96 17.68 16.22
C VAL A 121 18.98 16.68 15.57
N ARG A 122 17.67 16.87 15.77
CA ARG A 122 16.63 16.01 15.15
C ARG A 122 16.76 15.94 13.63
N LYS A 123 16.92 17.09 12.95
CA LYS A 123 17.07 17.13 11.49
C LYS A 123 18.31 16.39 10.99
N VAL A 124 19.41 16.44 11.73
CA VAL A 124 20.61 15.68 11.37
C VAL A 124 20.42 14.19 11.62
N ALA A 125 19.74 13.81 12.71
CA ALA A 125 19.42 12.41 12.98
C ALA A 125 18.56 11.80 11.85
N ILE A 126 17.54 12.51 11.38
CA ILE A 126 16.71 12.09 10.24
C ILE A 126 17.57 11.86 8.99
N LYS A 127 18.46 12.80 8.64
CA LYS A 127 19.41 12.64 7.51
C LYS A 127 20.37 11.47 7.69
N CYS A 128 20.82 11.22 8.92
CA CYS A 128 21.67 10.09 9.25
C CYS A 128 20.91 8.76 9.07
N ILE A 129 19.62 8.72 9.42
CA ILE A 129 18.76 7.55 9.22
C ILE A 129 18.50 7.34 7.73
N ASP A 130 18.17 8.39 6.98
CA ASP A 130 18.10 8.32 5.52
C ASP A 130 19.39 7.72 4.93
N THR A 131 20.55 8.11 5.45
CA THR A 131 21.84 7.57 5.02
C THR A 131 21.99 6.08 5.35
N ILE A 132 21.68 5.67 6.58
CA ILE A 132 21.71 4.27 7.05
C ILE A 132 20.83 3.40 6.17
N LEU A 133 19.60 3.85 5.95
CA LEU A 133 18.60 3.21 5.12
C LEU A 133 19.06 3.05 3.65
N GLU A 134 19.87 3.97 3.13
CA GLU A 134 20.35 3.95 1.74
C GLU A 134 21.53 2.99 1.52
N HIS A 135 22.46 2.92 2.48
CA HIS A 135 23.72 2.22 2.28
C HIS A 135 23.73 0.82 2.90
N ILE A 136 22.88 0.55 3.90
CA ILE A 136 22.86 -0.74 4.59
C ILE A 136 21.75 -1.63 4.01
N PRO A 137 22.07 -2.87 3.59
CA PRO A 137 21.08 -3.80 3.07
C PRO A 137 19.94 -4.06 4.05
N HIS A 138 18.71 -4.09 3.53
CA HIS A 138 17.48 -4.31 4.29
C HIS A 138 17.56 -5.49 5.27
N MET A 139 18.09 -6.63 4.83
CA MET A 139 18.21 -7.85 5.65
C MET A 139 19.03 -7.64 6.93
N LYS A 140 19.98 -6.71 6.94
CA LYS A 140 20.80 -6.39 8.13
C LYS A 140 20.12 -5.38 9.07
N LEU A 141 19.13 -4.63 8.58
CA LEU A 141 18.36 -3.66 9.36
C LEU A 141 17.13 -4.26 10.01
N LEU A 142 16.60 -5.36 9.47
CA LEU A 142 15.44 -6.09 9.97
C LEU A 142 15.43 -6.28 11.51
N PRO A 143 16.52 -6.74 12.16
CA PRO A 143 16.53 -6.98 13.60
C PRO A 143 16.45 -5.72 14.47
N PHE A 144 16.72 -4.55 13.89
CA PHE A 144 16.79 -3.27 14.59
C PHE A 144 15.58 -2.38 14.32
N PHE A 145 14.62 -2.86 13.53
CA PHE A 145 13.46 -2.07 13.10
C PHE A 145 12.59 -1.60 14.26
N ASP A 146 12.43 -2.45 15.29
CA ASP A 146 11.66 -2.12 16.50
C ASP A 146 12.21 -0.88 17.21
N TYR A 147 13.51 -0.61 17.12
CA TYR A 147 14.11 0.61 17.68
C TYR A 147 13.68 1.86 16.92
N PHE A 148 13.68 1.82 15.58
CA PHE A 148 13.20 2.93 14.78
C PHE A 148 11.72 3.17 15.04
N PHE A 149 10.91 2.11 15.01
CA PHE A 149 9.47 2.19 15.14
C PHE A 149 9.03 2.66 16.54
N THR A 150 9.62 2.11 17.60
CA THR A 150 9.31 2.54 18.98
C THR A 150 9.63 4.02 19.18
N ASN A 151 10.80 4.47 18.73
CA ASN A 151 11.17 5.89 18.83
C ASN A 151 10.26 6.79 17.99
N LEU A 152 9.85 6.35 16.79
CA LEU A 152 8.89 7.05 15.95
C LEU A 152 7.54 7.22 16.66
N ARG A 153 6.99 6.15 17.22
CA ARG A 153 5.73 6.19 17.97
C ARG A 153 5.81 7.16 19.14
N CYS A 154 6.88 7.08 19.94
CA CYS A 154 7.12 8.01 21.04
C CYS A 154 7.22 9.46 20.58
N ALA A 155 7.82 9.72 19.41
CA ALA A 155 7.92 11.05 18.83
C ALA A 155 6.55 11.55 18.30
N MET A 156 5.75 10.69 17.69
CA MET A 156 4.39 11.00 17.24
C MET A 156 3.46 11.32 18.41
N THR A 157 3.62 10.66 19.56
CA THR A 157 2.81 10.91 20.77
C THR A 157 3.47 11.90 21.73
N ASN A 158 4.54 12.59 21.32
CA ASN A 158 5.27 13.51 22.19
C ASN A 158 4.43 14.75 22.53
N ILE A 159 4.65 15.37 23.68
CA ILE A 159 3.95 16.61 24.08
C ILE A 159 4.44 17.81 23.25
N ASP A 160 5.70 17.79 22.79
CA ASP A 160 6.29 18.84 21.97
C ASP A 160 5.87 18.71 20.49
N LYS A 161 5.16 19.74 19.99
CA LYS A 161 4.72 19.83 18.59
C LYS A 161 5.87 19.82 17.59
N GLY A 162 7.03 20.38 17.94
CA GLY A 162 8.20 20.37 17.07
C GLY A 162 8.83 18.99 16.91
N ILE A 163 8.71 18.13 17.94
CA ILE A 163 9.11 16.72 17.86
C ILE A 163 8.09 15.94 17.03
N GLN A 164 6.79 16.18 17.25
CA GLN A 164 5.72 15.59 16.46
C GLN A 164 5.87 15.91 14.95
N GLU A 165 6.17 17.16 14.60
CA GLU A 165 6.46 17.59 13.22
C GLU A 165 7.60 16.81 12.59
N ASP A 166 8.75 16.77 13.26
CA ASP A 166 9.94 16.11 12.74
C ASP A 166 9.76 14.57 12.71
N SER A 167 8.87 14.00 13.53
CA SER A 167 8.49 12.58 13.46
C SER A 167 7.84 12.20 12.13
N LEU A 168 7.11 13.11 11.49
CA LEU A 168 6.54 12.87 10.16
C LEU A 168 7.63 12.80 9.09
N LEU A 169 8.68 13.61 9.22
CA LEU A 169 9.85 13.55 8.33
C LEU A 169 10.65 12.27 8.55
N PHE A 170 10.72 11.80 9.79
CA PHE A 170 11.30 10.50 10.12
C PHE A 170 10.52 9.35 9.47
N LEU A 171 9.18 9.38 9.55
CA LEU A 171 8.32 8.41 8.87
C LEU A 171 8.54 8.42 7.35
N ASP A 172 8.70 9.60 6.74
CA ASP A 172 8.95 9.74 5.30
C ASP A 172 10.22 9.01 4.84
N CYS A 173 11.23 8.86 5.71
CA CYS A 173 12.46 8.12 5.41
C CYS A 173 12.17 6.66 5.07
N PHE A 174 11.20 6.07 5.77
CA PHE A 174 10.83 4.68 5.60
C PHE A 174 9.84 4.50 4.44
N ILE A 175 8.86 5.40 4.32
CA ILE A 175 7.87 5.35 3.23
C ILE A 175 8.55 5.48 1.87
N LYS A 176 9.51 6.40 1.70
CA LYS A 176 10.16 6.66 0.41
C LYS A 176 10.95 5.48 -0.17
N LYS A 177 11.34 4.54 0.68
CA LYS A 177 12.21 3.42 0.30
C LYS A 177 11.46 2.08 0.32
N ASP A 178 10.13 2.13 0.43
CA ASP A 178 9.24 0.97 0.39
C ASP A 178 9.74 -0.19 1.28
N TYR A 179 10.05 0.09 2.55
CA TYR A 179 10.49 -0.97 3.45
C TYR A 179 9.34 -1.93 3.76
N ASP A 180 9.49 -3.19 3.31
CA ASP A 180 8.64 -4.33 3.64
C ASP A 180 8.43 -4.56 5.15
N LEU A 181 9.19 -3.87 6.00
CA LEU A 181 9.07 -3.90 7.45
C LEU A 181 7.94 -3.02 8.01
N ILE A 182 7.59 -1.91 7.33
CA ILE A 182 6.40 -1.12 7.72
C ILE A 182 5.15 -2.00 7.61
N ARG A 183 5.19 -2.97 6.70
CA ARG A 183 4.15 -3.95 6.44
C ARG A 183 3.62 -4.59 7.72
N ASN A 184 4.51 -5.21 8.48
CA ASN A 184 4.16 -5.96 9.70
C ASN A 184 3.62 -5.09 10.85
N THR A 185 3.75 -3.77 10.76
CA THR A 185 3.35 -2.83 11.83
C THR A 185 2.38 -1.75 11.36
N SER A 186 1.88 -1.87 10.13
CA SER A 186 1.07 -0.88 9.42
C SER A 186 -0.20 -0.51 10.19
N ASN A 187 -0.88 -1.48 10.81
CA ASN A 187 -2.07 -1.25 11.65
C ASN A 187 -1.80 -0.31 12.85
N LYS A 188 -0.71 -0.57 13.59
CA LYS A 188 -0.34 0.25 14.76
C LYS A 188 0.15 1.64 14.32
N LEU A 189 0.90 1.68 13.22
CA LEU A 189 1.37 2.94 12.63
C LEU A 189 0.21 3.84 12.22
N LEU A 190 -0.81 3.28 11.55
CA LEU A 190 -2.00 4.02 11.14
C LEU A 190 -2.72 4.63 12.35
N SER A 191 -2.86 3.85 13.43
CA SER A 191 -3.45 4.31 14.69
C SER A 191 -2.72 5.51 15.26
N ASP A 192 -1.39 5.39 15.42
CA ASP A 192 -0.58 6.45 16.02
C ASP A 192 -0.54 7.69 15.11
N PHE A 193 -0.42 7.48 13.80
CA PHE A 193 -0.46 8.55 12.81
C PHE A 193 -1.79 9.31 12.83
N LEU A 194 -2.94 8.61 12.83
CA LEU A 194 -4.25 9.25 12.94
C LEU A 194 -4.43 9.97 14.27
N SER A 195 -3.93 9.41 15.38
CA SER A 195 -3.98 10.04 16.70
C SER A 195 -3.17 11.35 16.76
N LEU A 196 -2.07 11.41 16.01
CA LEU A 196 -1.25 12.60 15.88
C LEU A 196 -1.98 13.67 15.06
N ILE A 197 -2.39 13.35 13.84
CA ILE A 197 -2.89 14.36 12.89
C ILE A 197 -4.32 14.80 13.18
N SER A 198 -5.09 14.01 13.93
CA SER A 198 -6.51 14.24 14.15
C SER A 198 -6.93 14.07 15.61
N LYS A 199 -7.94 14.83 16.04
CA LYS A 199 -8.56 14.68 17.36
C LYS A 199 -10.03 14.33 17.20
N PHE A 200 -10.52 13.50 18.11
CA PHE A 200 -11.95 13.22 18.23
C PHE A 200 -12.72 14.48 18.65
N ARG A 201 -13.90 14.69 18.06
CA ARG A 201 -14.84 15.69 18.53
C ARG A 201 -15.46 15.23 19.84
N SER A 202 -15.68 16.17 20.77
CA SER A 202 -16.10 15.91 22.15
C SER A 202 -17.43 15.15 22.29
N ASP A 203 -18.25 15.08 21.24
CA ASP A 203 -19.57 14.42 21.28
C ASP A 203 -19.66 13.15 20.42
N SER A 204 -18.61 12.71 19.71
CA SER A 204 -18.68 11.57 18.79
C SER A 204 -17.35 10.81 18.71
N GLN A 205 -17.33 9.56 19.20
CA GLN A 205 -16.13 8.70 19.20
C GLN A 205 -15.61 8.32 17.80
N LEU A 206 -16.34 8.67 16.73
CA LEU A 206 -15.98 8.33 15.34
C LEU A 206 -15.60 9.54 14.48
N GLU A 207 -15.92 10.76 14.93
CA GLU A 207 -15.69 11.99 14.15
C GLU A 207 -14.33 12.60 14.52
N ARG A 208 -13.42 12.62 13.55
CA ARG A 208 -12.07 13.15 13.71
C ARG A 208 -11.88 14.41 12.85
N THR A 209 -11.33 15.45 13.46
CA THR A 209 -10.94 16.68 12.75
C THR A 209 -9.43 16.81 12.72
N LEU A 210 -8.87 17.24 11.59
CA LEU A 210 -7.44 17.57 11.50
C LEU A 210 -7.14 18.81 12.35
N THR A 211 -6.29 18.67 13.36
CA THR A 211 -6.04 19.75 14.33
C THR A 211 -4.64 20.37 14.25
N LEU A 212 -3.75 19.76 13.47
CA LEU A 212 -2.33 20.11 13.47
C LEU A 212 -1.97 21.08 12.33
N ASN A 213 -2.36 22.36 12.42
CA ASN A 213 -1.67 23.39 11.64
C ASN A 213 -0.33 23.70 12.32
N LEU A 214 0.65 22.85 12.02
CA LEU A 214 2.00 22.84 12.57
C LEU A 214 2.84 23.97 11.95
N GLY A 215 2.66 25.18 12.50
CA GLY A 215 3.66 26.26 12.61
C GLY A 215 4.52 26.67 11.40
N SER A 216 4.22 26.21 10.19
CA SER A 216 5.08 26.36 9.01
C SER A 216 4.56 27.48 8.09
N ASN A 217 5.46 28.04 7.28
CA ASN A 217 5.16 29.05 6.25
C ASN A 217 4.33 28.48 5.07
N ILE A 218 3.64 27.35 5.26
CA ILE A 218 2.92 26.59 4.25
C ILE A 218 1.41 26.82 4.45
N THR A 219 0.65 26.88 3.37
CA THR A 219 -0.81 27.00 3.46
C THR A 219 -1.43 25.78 4.16
N SER A 220 -2.53 25.98 4.87
CA SER A 220 -3.22 24.89 5.56
C SER A 220 -3.62 23.76 4.59
N VAL A 221 -3.97 24.11 3.34
CA VAL A 221 -4.27 23.14 2.27
C VAL A 221 -3.04 22.34 1.84
N ALA A 222 -1.90 22.99 1.60
CA ALA A 222 -0.67 22.28 1.23
C ALA A 222 -0.16 21.36 2.36
N TRP A 223 -0.30 21.76 3.63
CA TRP A 223 -0.02 20.87 4.76
C TRP A 223 -0.94 19.64 4.77
N ARG A 224 -2.25 19.82 4.54
CA ARG A 224 -3.20 18.69 4.44
C ARG A 224 -2.85 17.74 3.31
N ILE A 225 -2.46 18.24 2.14
CA ILE A 225 -2.02 17.40 1.01
C ILE A 225 -0.82 16.55 1.44
N GLN A 226 0.16 17.12 2.15
CA GLN A 226 1.30 16.34 2.65
C GLN A 226 0.87 15.26 3.64
N VAL A 227 -0.05 15.56 4.55
CA VAL A 227 -0.58 14.58 5.50
C VAL A 227 -1.34 13.46 4.79
N LEU A 228 -2.24 13.81 3.86
CA LEU A 228 -3.00 12.84 3.07
C LEU A 228 -2.09 11.98 2.18
N SER A 229 -0.99 12.53 1.66
CA SER A 229 -0.02 11.75 0.89
C SER A 229 0.66 10.65 1.72
N ARG A 230 0.94 10.92 3.00
CA ARG A 230 1.48 9.93 3.95
C ARG A 230 0.43 8.89 4.30
N LEU A 231 -0.81 9.32 4.56
CA LEU A 231 -1.94 8.41 4.80
C LEU A 231 -2.14 7.46 3.61
N HIS A 232 -2.14 8.00 2.40
CA HIS A 232 -2.23 7.23 1.16
C HIS A 232 -1.10 6.21 1.06
N ALA A 233 0.14 6.61 1.35
CA ALA A 233 1.27 5.69 1.30
C ALA A 233 1.17 4.55 2.33
N ILE A 234 0.75 4.85 3.57
CA ILE A 234 0.51 3.82 4.60
C ILE A 234 -0.57 2.85 4.12
N LEU A 235 -1.72 3.35 3.66
CA LEU A 235 -2.82 2.49 3.16
C LEU A 235 -2.42 1.67 1.93
N LYS A 236 -1.57 2.22 1.06
CA LYS A 236 -1.08 1.51 -0.12
C LYS A 236 -0.23 0.30 0.28
N ILE A 237 0.65 0.45 1.28
CA ILE A 237 1.44 -0.65 1.83
C ILE A 237 0.50 -1.75 2.33
N MET A 238 -0.55 -1.38 3.08
CA MET A 238 -1.55 -2.31 3.63
C MET A 238 -2.28 -3.13 2.55
N VAL A 239 -2.75 -2.48 1.48
CA VAL A 239 -3.47 -3.15 0.38
C VAL A 239 -2.57 -4.09 -0.43
N ILE A 240 -1.25 -3.79 -0.50
CA ILE A 240 -0.27 -4.68 -1.14
C ILE A 240 -0.06 -5.94 -0.30
N GLU A 241 -0.21 -5.87 1.03
CA GLU A 241 0.08 -6.99 1.91
C GLU A 241 -0.81 -8.20 1.63
N ASP A 242 -2.09 -7.94 1.53
CA ASP A 242 -3.09 -8.97 1.37
C ASP A 242 -3.04 -9.63 -0.01
N LYS A 243 -2.64 -8.89 -1.06
CA LYS A 243 -2.48 -9.47 -2.41
C LYS A 243 -1.43 -10.57 -2.46
N GLN A 244 -0.28 -10.37 -1.81
CA GLN A 244 0.78 -11.38 -1.81
C GLN A 244 0.50 -12.55 -0.84
N ILE A 245 -0.20 -12.30 0.26
CA ILE A 245 -0.63 -13.37 1.18
C ILE A 245 -1.69 -14.27 0.51
N LYS A 246 -2.59 -13.71 -0.32
CA LYS A 246 -3.58 -14.50 -1.08
C LYS A 246 -2.95 -15.27 -2.25
N ASN A 247 -2.01 -14.68 -2.99
CA ASN A 247 -1.33 -15.35 -4.10
C ASN A 247 -0.40 -16.50 -3.64
N SER A 248 0.16 -16.44 -2.44
CA SER A 248 0.97 -17.53 -1.88
C SER A 248 0.14 -18.71 -1.36
N LYS A 249 -1.18 -18.51 -1.16
CA LYS A 249 -2.11 -19.58 -0.73
C LYS A 249 -2.74 -20.34 -1.90
N SER A 250 -2.55 -19.92 -3.15
CA SER A 250 -3.20 -20.53 -4.32
C SER A 250 -2.40 -21.65 -5.01
N ASP A 251 -1.18 -21.97 -4.57
CA ASP A 251 -0.36 -23.04 -5.16
C ASP A 251 0.02 -24.13 -4.14
N THR A 252 -0.97 -24.76 -3.51
CA THR A 252 -0.84 -26.17 -3.08
C THR A 252 -2.22 -26.82 -3.12
N ALA A 253 -2.47 -27.60 -4.16
CA ALA A 253 -3.61 -28.50 -4.21
C ALA A 253 -3.47 -29.55 -3.09
N ASP A 254 -4.54 -29.68 -2.32
CA ASP A 254 -4.69 -30.55 -1.17
C ASP A 254 -4.57 -32.03 -1.59
N GLY A 255 -3.35 -32.57 -1.45
CA GLY A 255 -3.07 -33.99 -1.61
C GLY A 255 -3.07 -34.65 -0.23
N GLN A 256 -4.14 -35.37 0.10
CA GLN A 256 -4.19 -36.25 1.26
C GLN A 256 -2.98 -37.19 1.27
N CYS A 257 -2.02 -36.89 2.14
CA CYS A 257 -0.98 -37.80 2.57
C CYS A 257 -0.93 -37.74 4.09
N ASN A 258 -1.65 -38.66 4.74
CA ASN A 258 -1.48 -38.99 6.15
C ASN A 258 -0.05 -39.51 6.35
N ILE A 259 0.86 -38.62 6.73
CA ILE A 259 2.17 -38.97 7.27
C ILE A 259 2.21 -38.42 8.69
N ASN A 260 2.22 -39.34 9.66
CA ASN A 260 2.41 -39.04 11.07
C ASN A 260 3.70 -38.22 11.27
N TYR A 261 3.57 -36.99 11.77
CA TYR A 261 4.72 -36.22 12.25
C TYR A 261 4.90 -36.40 13.77
N GLY A 262 6.12 -36.74 14.18
CA GLY A 262 6.52 -36.78 15.58
C GLY A 262 6.49 -35.39 16.22
N LEU A 263 6.14 -35.35 17.51
CA LEU A 263 5.87 -34.19 18.37
C LEU A 263 7.02 -33.19 18.63
N TYR A 264 8.03 -33.12 17.76
CA TYR A 264 9.12 -32.15 17.87
C TYR A 264 9.45 -31.54 16.52
N LYS A 265 8.59 -30.64 16.03
CA LYS A 265 8.90 -29.83 14.85
C LYS A 265 8.25 -28.45 14.90
N TYR A 266 8.51 -27.71 15.98
CA TYR A 266 8.64 -26.26 15.83
C TYR A 266 10.04 -26.02 15.29
N THR A 267 10.18 -26.01 13.97
CA THR A 267 11.43 -25.62 13.32
C THR A 267 11.77 -24.21 13.75
N PHE A 268 12.94 -24.07 14.40
CA PHE A 268 13.54 -22.82 14.88
C PHE A 268 13.47 -21.64 13.89
N GLY A 269 13.38 -21.92 12.58
CA GLY A 269 13.17 -20.92 11.53
C GLY A 269 11.85 -20.13 11.64
N GLN A 270 10.74 -20.75 12.06
CA GLN A 270 9.46 -20.04 12.24
C GLN A 270 9.45 -19.15 13.51
N LEU A 271 10.35 -19.41 14.46
CA LEU A 271 10.53 -18.60 15.67
C LEU A 271 11.39 -17.35 15.43
N LEU A 272 12.17 -17.33 14.33
CA LEU A 272 12.98 -16.18 13.91
C LEU A 272 12.20 -15.17 13.06
N GLU A 273 11.13 -15.61 12.41
CA GLU A 273 10.23 -14.74 11.62
C GLU A 273 9.07 -14.16 12.44
N ALA A 274 8.85 -14.65 13.66
CA ALA A 274 7.89 -14.07 14.59
C ALA A 274 8.50 -12.82 15.27
N PRO A 275 7.76 -11.70 15.37
CA PRO A 275 8.24 -10.52 16.10
C PRO A 275 8.52 -10.91 17.57
N VAL A 276 9.63 -10.39 18.13
CA VAL A 276 10.15 -10.69 19.48
C VAL A 276 9.10 -10.52 20.62
N SER A 277 8.00 -9.85 20.32
CA SER A 277 6.80 -9.77 21.17
C SER A 277 6.20 -11.13 21.52
N ASP A 278 6.32 -12.14 20.64
CA ASP A 278 5.71 -13.47 20.82
C ASP A 278 6.44 -14.34 21.87
N VAL A 279 7.69 -14.02 22.22
CA VAL A 279 8.50 -14.80 23.17
C VAL A 279 8.16 -14.45 24.63
N LEU A 280 7.56 -13.28 24.87
CA LEU A 280 7.21 -12.78 26.20
C LEU A 280 5.73 -13.03 26.55
N GLY A 281 5.24 -14.26 26.41
CA GLY A 281 4.16 -14.83 27.24
C GLY A 281 2.85 -14.05 27.44
N THR A 282 2.50 -13.05 26.63
CA THR A 282 1.21 -12.35 26.73
C THR A 282 0.19 -13.01 25.82
N SER A 283 -0.92 -13.47 26.41
CA SER A 283 -2.02 -14.18 25.75
C SER A 283 -2.51 -13.50 24.46
N LYS A 284 -2.38 -14.22 23.33
CA LYS A 284 -2.79 -13.78 21.99
C LYS A 284 -4.29 -13.52 21.84
N SER A 285 -5.16 -14.12 22.65
CA SER A 285 -6.63 -14.02 22.46
C SER A 285 -7.19 -12.63 22.74
N ASP A 286 -6.61 -11.90 23.69
CA ASP A 286 -7.22 -10.67 24.22
C ASP A 286 -6.57 -9.41 23.63
N PHE A 287 -5.28 -9.47 23.25
CA PHE A 287 -4.58 -8.35 22.61
C PHE A 287 -4.89 -8.23 21.10
N GLN A 288 -5.05 -9.35 20.37
CA GLN A 288 -5.41 -9.28 18.95
C GLN A 288 -6.83 -8.73 18.76
N LYS A 289 -7.82 -9.26 19.49
CA LYS A 289 -9.22 -8.77 19.40
C LYS A 289 -9.34 -7.27 19.69
N ASN A 290 -8.67 -6.76 20.73
CA ASN A 290 -8.70 -5.33 21.03
C ASN A 290 -7.96 -4.48 19.98
N SER A 291 -6.92 -5.01 19.33
CA SER A 291 -6.21 -4.27 18.27
C SER A 291 -6.98 -4.18 16.95
N PHE A 292 -7.73 -5.23 16.58
CA PHE A 292 -8.58 -5.24 15.38
C PHE A 292 -9.85 -4.39 15.57
N GLN A 293 -10.50 -4.46 16.75
CA GLN A 293 -11.66 -3.59 17.05
C GLN A 293 -11.31 -2.09 17.05
N ASN A 294 -10.09 -1.73 17.47
CA ASN A 294 -9.60 -0.35 17.39
C ASN A 294 -9.28 0.08 15.96
N PHE A 295 -8.92 -0.85 15.08
CA PHE A 295 -8.53 -0.57 13.69
C PHE A 295 -9.75 -0.30 12.80
N ASP A 296 -10.82 -1.07 12.96
CA ASP A 296 -12.04 -0.94 12.16
C ASP A 296 -12.70 0.41 12.41
N GLN A 297 -12.72 0.86 13.66
CA GLN A 297 -13.16 2.21 14.04
C GLN A 297 -12.29 3.30 13.41
N GLN A 298 -10.99 3.05 13.23
CA GLN A 298 -10.08 4.00 12.59
C GLN A 298 -10.37 4.11 11.10
N ILE A 299 -10.60 3.01 10.40
CA ILE A 299 -11.00 3.03 8.98
C ILE A 299 -12.30 3.81 8.78
N VAL A 300 -13.31 3.58 9.64
CA VAL A 300 -14.57 4.33 9.62
C VAL A 300 -14.34 5.83 9.86
N SER A 301 -13.37 6.20 10.69
CA SER A 301 -13.06 7.60 11.01
C SER A 301 -12.31 8.37 9.90
N ILE A 302 -11.75 7.69 8.88
CA ILE A 302 -11.01 8.35 7.80
C ILE A 302 -11.95 9.12 6.87
N LEU A 303 -13.10 8.55 6.52
CA LEU A 303 -14.02 9.19 5.55
C LEU A 303 -14.59 10.53 6.05
N PRO A 304 -15.04 10.67 7.31
CA PRO A 304 -15.40 11.97 7.89
C PRO A 304 -14.28 12.99 7.82
N LEU A 305 -13.04 12.57 8.10
CA LEU A 305 -11.87 13.43 8.05
C LEU A 305 -11.63 13.94 6.62
N LEU A 306 -11.73 13.08 5.61
CA LEU A 306 -11.63 13.49 4.20
C LEU A 306 -12.72 14.48 3.80
N TYR A 307 -13.95 14.27 4.28
CA TYR A 307 -15.06 15.19 4.00
C TYR A 307 -14.80 16.59 4.56
N GLU A 308 -14.34 16.70 5.81
CA GLU A 308 -14.00 17.99 6.41
C GLU A 308 -12.89 18.70 5.64
N THR A 309 -11.84 17.97 5.24
CA THR A 309 -10.76 18.57 4.44
C THR A 309 -11.24 19.09 3.10
N TRP A 310 -12.19 18.39 2.48
CA TRP A 310 -12.77 18.80 1.21
C TRP A 310 -13.69 20.01 1.35
N LEU A 311 -14.55 20.03 2.38
CA LEU A 311 -15.47 21.15 2.66
C LEU A 311 -14.75 22.46 2.95
N GLU A 312 -13.59 22.40 3.59
CA GLU A 312 -12.82 23.61 3.90
C GLU A 312 -12.32 24.32 2.63
N VAL A 313 -11.95 23.53 1.61
CA VAL A 313 -11.48 24.09 0.33
C VAL A 313 -12.63 24.46 -0.58
N ILE A 314 -13.69 23.64 -0.60
CA ILE A 314 -14.91 23.91 -1.37
C ILE A 314 -16.10 23.88 -0.42
N PRO A 315 -16.57 25.05 0.06
CA PRO A 315 -17.77 25.15 0.88
C PRO A 315 -19.04 24.79 0.07
N GLU A 316 -20.06 24.28 0.77
CA GLU A 316 -21.32 23.84 0.13
C GLU A 316 -22.02 24.97 -0.66
N GLU A 317 -21.85 26.22 -0.25
CA GLU A 317 -22.43 27.41 -0.89
C GLU A 317 -21.88 27.67 -2.30
N LYS A 318 -20.67 27.20 -2.62
CA LYS A 318 -20.05 27.38 -3.93
C LYS A 318 -20.50 26.34 -4.95
N VAL A 319 -21.19 25.29 -4.51
CA VAL A 319 -21.54 24.18 -5.39
C VAL A 319 -22.87 24.45 -6.09
N LYS A 320 -22.80 24.60 -7.42
CA LYS A 320 -23.98 24.78 -8.27
C LYS A 320 -24.79 23.48 -8.34
N LYS A 321 -26.04 23.57 -8.81
CA LYS A 321 -26.86 22.38 -9.15
C LYS A 321 -26.06 21.48 -10.11
N PRO A 322 -26.29 20.14 -10.11
CA PRO A 322 -25.62 19.24 -11.03
C PRO A 322 -25.95 19.65 -12.47
N THR A 323 -25.01 20.32 -13.11
CA THR A 323 -25.05 20.70 -14.52
C THR A 323 -23.97 19.91 -15.25
N ALA A 324 -24.12 19.71 -16.56
CA ALA A 324 -23.08 19.10 -17.39
C ALA A 324 -21.87 20.04 -17.64
N GLU A 325 -21.84 21.19 -16.97
CA GLU A 325 -20.76 22.17 -17.05
C GLU A 325 -19.66 21.82 -16.04
N ASN A 326 -18.40 22.01 -16.41
CA ASN A 326 -17.29 21.64 -15.54
C ASN A 326 -17.17 22.62 -14.37
N THR A 327 -17.03 22.09 -13.14
CA THR A 327 -16.61 22.88 -11.99
C THR A 327 -15.11 23.15 -12.09
N ILE A 328 -14.72 24.41 -12.08
CA ILE A 328 -13.31 24.82 -12.21
C ILE A 328 -12.67 24.86 -10.82
N LEU A 329 -11.56 24.14 -10.68
CA LEU A 329 -10.74 24.04 -9.48
C LEU A 329 -9.42 24.79 -9.64
N ASP A 330 -9.00 25.45 -8.56
CA ASP A 330 -7.64 26.00 -8.41
C ASP A 330 -6.62 24.86 -8.15
N ASP A 331 -5.33 25.14 -8.32
CA ASP A 331 -4.22 24.17 -8.21
C ASP A 331 -4.21 23.40 -6.88
N GLU A 332 -4.40 24.09 -5.76
CA GLU A 332 -4.44 23.46 -4.44
C GLU A 332 -5.68 22.57 -4.26
N ALA A 333 -6.84 23.00 -4.79
CA ALA A 333 -8.09 22.26 -4.70
C ALA A 333 -8.07 20.99 -5.57
N ALA A 334 -7.49 21.07 -6.77
CA ALA A 334 -7.30 19.91 -7.64
C ALA A 334 -6.36 18.88 -6.99
N SER A 335 -5.23 19.32 -6.44
CA SER A 335 -4.27 18.44 -5.76
C SER A 335 -4.86 17.77 -4.52
N LEU A 336 -5.72 18.50 -3.79
CA LEU A 336 -6.47 17.94 -2.66
C LEU A 336 -7.47 16.88 -3.15
N LEU A 337 -8.23 17.15 -4.22
CA LEU A 337 -9.17 16.20 -4.80
C LEU A 337 -8.48 14.89 -5.19
N THR A 338 -7.33 14.97 -5.86
CA THR A 338 -6.50 13.80 -6.20
C THR A 338 -6.14 12.99 -4.95
N SER A 339 -5.70 13.67 -3.90
CA SER A 339 -5.31 13.02 -2.64
C SER A 339 -6.50 12.32 -1.97
N VAL A 340 -7.66 12.98 -1.91
CA VAL A 340 -8.89 12.44 -1.33
C VAL A 340 -9.37 11.22 -2.11
N MET A 341 -9.44 11.31 -3.44
CA MET A 341 -9.95 10.23 -4.28
C MET A 341 -9.04 9.00 -4.29
N ASN A 342 -7.72 9.18 -4.28
CA ASN A 342 -6.77 8.07 -4.17
C ASN A 342 -6.91 7.33 -2.83
N ILE A 343 -7.12 8.04 -1.71
CA ILE A 343 -7.37 7.40 -0.41
C ILE A 343 -8.68 6.62 -0.44
N ILE A 344 -9.77 7.22 -0.95
CA ILE A 344 -11.07 6.53 -1.05
C ILE A 344 -10.98 5.28 -1.92
N HIS A 345 -10.21 5.35 -3.02
CA HIS A 345 -9.97 4.21 -3.89
C HIS A 345 -9.24 3.08 -3.15
N LEU A 346 -8.17 3.37 -2.40
CA LEU A 346 -7.47 2.38 -1.58
C LEU A 346 -8.36 1.79 -0.49
N LEU A 347 -9.16 2.61 0.20
CA LEU A 347 -10.13 2.12 1.19
C LEU A 347 -11.14 1.17 0.55
N SER A 348 -11.63 1.49 -0.64
CA SER A 348 -12.54 0.62 -1.38
C SER A 348 -11.89 -0.71 -1.78
N GLN A 349 -10.61 -0.70 -2.18
CA GLN A 349 -9.86 -1.93 -2.46
C GLN A 349 -9.62 -2.75 -1.19
N TYR A 350 -9.26 -2.11 -0.09
CA TYR A 350 -9.03 -2.75 1.21
C TYR A 350 -10.29 -3.49 1.67
N ILE A 351 -11.45 -2.84 1.66
CA ILE A 351 -12.73 -3.46 2.06
C ILE A 351 -13.09 -4.64 1.15
N LYS A 352 -12.81 -4.58 -0.16
CA LYS A 352 -13.03 -5.72 -1.07
C LYS A 352 -12.11 -6.91 -0.79
N GLN A 353 -10.92 -6.67 -0.24
CA GLN A 353 -9.94 -7.71 0.06
C GLN A 353 -10.18 -8.36 1.42
N VAL A 354 -10.65 -7.58 2.39
CA VAL A 354 -10.93 -8.04 3.75
C VAL A 354 -12.24 -8.84 3.75
N GLU A 355 -12.12 -10.17 3.79
CA GLU A 355 -13.24 -11.10 3.99
C GLU A 355 -13.65 -11.15 5.49
N ASN A 356 -13.84 -9.98 6.13
CA ASN A 356 -14.35 -9.91 7.49
C ASN A 356 -15.81 -9.45 7.48
N GLU A 357 -16.69 -10.21 8.16
CA GLU A 357 -18.10 -9.85 8.33
C GLU A 357 -18.29 -8.54 9.13
N GLU A 358 -17.28 -8.10 9.89
CA GLU A 358 -17.35 -6.92 10.77
C GLU A 358 -17.21 -5.57 10.03
N ILE A 359 -16.48 -5.51 8.91
CA ILE A 359 -16.35 -4.28 8.09
C ILE A 359 -16.99 -4.51 6.73
N THR A 360 -18.20 -3.98 6.56
CA THR A 360 -18.87 -3.98 5.26
C THR A 360 -18.76 -2.62 4.58
N PHE A 361 -18.86 -2.62 3.26
CA PHE A 361 -18.92 -1.37 2.48
C PHE A 361 -20.04 -0.44 2.97
N ALA A 362 -21.16 -1.01 3.46
CA ALA A 362 -22.26 -0.25 4.03
C ALA A 362 -21.86 0.54 5.30
N ILE A 363 -21.06 -0.06 6.19
CA ILE A 363 -20.64 0.58 7.45
C ILE A 363 -19.74 1.78 7.19
N VAL A 364 -18.86 1.71 6.18
CA VAL A 364 -17.90 2.78 5.89
C VAL A 364 -18.51 3.86 4.98
N PHE A 365 -19.22 3.46 3.92
CA PHE A 365 -19.62 4.35 2.83
C PHE A 365 -21.13 4.66 2.77
N VAL A 366 -21.95 4.08 3.66
CA VAL A 366 -23.42 4.31 3.72
C VAL A 366 -23.82 4.88 5.09
N THR A 367 -23.00 5.79 5.60
CA THR A 367 -23.31 6.59 6.81
C THR A 367 -24.00 7.91 6.46
N PRO A 368 -24.79 8.53 7.36
CA PRO A 368 -25.42 9.84 7.11
C PRO A 368 -24.43 10.93 6.70
N GLN A 369 -23.20 10.88 7.22
CA GLN A 369 -22.13 11.82 6.87
C GLN A 369 -21.58 11.56 5.46
N SER A 370 -21.29 10.30 5.12
CA SER A 370 -20.86 9.93 3.76
C SER A 370 -21.89 10.36 2.71
N LYS A 371 -23.19 10.29 3.03
CA LYS A 371 -24.26 10.81 2.17
C LYS A 371 -24.16 12.32 1.92
N ARG A 372 -23.79 13.12 2.92
CA ARG A 372 -23.56 14.57 2.74
C ARG A 372 -22.31 14.82 1.90
N PHE A 373 -21.23 14.10 2.18
CA PHE A 373 -19.99 14.15 1.40
C PHE A 373 -20.24 13.84 -0.08
N PHE A 374 -20.88 12.72 -0.39
CA PHE A 374 -21.16 12.33 -1.77
C PHE A 374 -22.14 13.27 -2.47
N LYS A 375 -23.15 13.78 -1.75
CA LYS A 375 -24.03 14.81 -2.31
C LYS A 375 -23.23 16.04 -2.74
N HIS A 376 -22.32 16.50 -1.89
CA HIS A 376 -21.45 17.66 -2.16
C HIS A 376 -20.47 17.38 -3.32
N LEU A 377 -19.78 16.24 -3.26
CA LEU A 377 -18.83 15.80 -4.28
C LEU A 377 -19.48 15.64 -5.66
N LEU A 378 -20.67 15.03 -5.74
CA LEU A 378 -21.38 14.80 -7.00
C LEU A 378 -22.07 16.05 -7.54
N SER A 379 -22.42 17.03 -6.68
CA SER A 379 -22.98 18.29 -7.17
C SER A 379 -21.95 19.17 -7.90
N GLY A 380 -20.66 19.05 -7.56
CA GLY A 380 -19.58 19.71 -8.29
C GLY A 380 -19.06 18.92 -9.49
N PHE A 381 -19.52 17.69 -9.71
CA PHE A 381 -19.05 16.86 -10.81
C PHE A 381 -19.68 17.31 -12.16
N PRO A 382 -18.92 17.36 -13.28
CA PRO A 382 -17.52 16.99 -13.44
C PRO A 382 -16.52 18.10 -13.09
N TYR A 383 -15.35 17.73 -12.55
CA TYR A 383 -14.30 18.68 -12.17
C TYR A 383 -13.31 18.94 -13.31
N SER A 384 -12.81 20.17 -13.37
CA SER A 384 -11.76 20.62 -14.30
C SER A 384 -10.81 21.57 -13.60
N HIS A 385 -9.59 21.69 -14.09
CA HIS A 385 -8.56 22.52 -13.48
C HIS A 385 -8.18 23.68 -14.40
N SER A 386 -8.25 24.91 -13.88
CA SER A 386 -7.95 26.14 -14.64
C SER A 386 -6.49 26.52 -14.44
N VAL A 387 -5.70 26.46 -15.52
CA VAL A 387 -4.35 27.04 -15.50
C VAL A 387 -4.46 28.50 -15.95
N SER A 388 -4.23 29.43 -15.02
CA SER A 388 -4.30 30.85 -15.31
C SER A 388 -2.94 31.40 -15.77
N LYS A 389 -2.88 31.88 -17.02
CA LYS A 389 -2.51 33.25 -17.46
C LYS A 389 -1.86 33.29 -18.86
N THR A 390 -2.67 33.36 -19.91
CA THR A 390 -2.37 34.20 -21.09
C THR A 390 -3.66 34.68 -21.77
N LYS A 391 -3.96 35.97 -21.54
CA LYS A 391 -4.69 36.97 -22.34
C LYS A 391 -5.77 36.54 -23.37
N LYS A 392 -6.94 37.15 -23.13
CA LYS A 392 -7.91 37.80 -24.03
C LYS A 392 -9.19 37.03 -24.41
N LYS A 393 -10.28 37.79 -24.23
CA LYS A 393 -11.65 37.58 -24.67
C LYS A 393 -11.70 37.19 -26.14
N GLU A 394 -12.40 36.10 -26.44
CA GLU A 394 -13.21 35.99 -27.64
C GLU A 394 -14.39 35.05 -27.35
N ASN A 395 -15.59 35.61 -27.46
CA ASN A 395 -16.83 34.85 -27.55
C ASN A 395 -16.75 34.02 -28.82
N ASN A 396 -16.64 32.70 -28.71
CA ASN A 396 -17.13 31.77 -29.73
C ASN A 396 -17.34 30.38 -29.12
N LEU A 397 -18.61 30.00 -29.08
CA LEU A 397 -19.10 28.63 -28.96
C LEU A 397 -18.43 27.81 -30.09
N ASN A 398 -17.78 26.68 -29.79
CA ASN A 398 -17.21 25.68 -30.71
C ASN A 398 -15.67 25.62 -30.90
N ASN A 399 -14.86 25.84 -29.86
CA ASN A 399 -13.48 25.34 -29.85
C ASN A 399 -13.06 24.89 -28.44
N LEU A 400 -13.16 23.58 -28.18
CA LEU A 400 -12.68 22.96 -26.93
C LEU A 400 -11.86 21.70 -27.22
N GLU A 401 -11.00 21.77 -28.24
CA GLU A 401 -10.09 20.69 -28.66
C GLU A 401 -8.62 20.91 -28.24
N SER A 402 -8.29 21.96 -27.49
CA SER A 402 -6.88 22.30 -27.20
C SER A 402 -6.60 22.87 -25.81
N SER A 403 -7.37 22.47 -24.80
CA SER A 403 -7.03 22.72 -23.41
C SER A 403 -7.27 21.46 -22.59
N ASN A 404 -6.19 20.73 -22.30
CA ASN A 404 -6.09 19.62 -21.36
C ASN A 404 -7.27 19.59 -20.34
N LEU A 405 -8.15 18.60 -20.45
CA LEU A 405 -9.16 18.25 -19.45
C LEU A 405 -8.42 17.68 -18.22
N LYS A 406 -7.98 18.53 -17.30
CA LYS A 406 -6.91 18.24 -16.31
C LYS A 406 -7.32 17.46 -15.03
N CYS A 407 -8.49 16.81 -14.97
CA CYS A 407 -8.91 15.97 -13.82
C CYS A 407 -9.55 14.62 -14.24
N PHE A 408 -9.01 13.97 -15.29
CA PHE A 408 -9.60 12.73 -15.82
C PHE A 408 -9.62 11.59 -14.81
N GLN A 409 -8.52 11.41 -14.08
CA GLN A 409 -8.34 10.29 -13.16
C GLN A 409 -9.32 10.39 -12.00
N GLU A 410 -9.42 11.57 -11.39
CA GLU A 410 -10.30 11.85 -10.26
C GLU A 410 -11.76 11.69 -10.66
N ASN A 411 -12.15 12.25 -11.81
CA ASN A 411 -13.52 12.12 -12.31
C ASN A 411 -13.88 10.65 -12.60
N LEU A 412 -12.97 9.85 -13.17
CA LEU A 412 -13.20 8.42 -13.39
C LEU A 412 -13.28 7.63 -12.08
N GLN A 413 -12.45 7.97 -11.08
CA GLN A 413 -12.55 7.41 -9.74
C GLN A 413 -13.89 7.75 -9.07
N ILE A 414 -14.42 8.96 -9.27
CA ILE A 414 -15.76 9.35 -8.81
C ILE A 414 -16.83 8.49 -9.50
N CYS A 415 -16.73 8.27 -10.82
CA CYS A 415 -17.66 7.40 -11.54
C CYS A 415 -17.63 5.95 -11.02
N HIS A 416 -16.42 5.38 -10.83
CA HIS A 416 -16.26 4.04 -10.25
C HIS A 416 -16.80 3.96 -8.82
N LEU A 417 -16.57 4.96 -7.98
CA LEU A 417 -17.14 4.99 -6.64
C LEU A 417 -18.67 5.09 -6.68
N TYR A 418 -19.22 5.86 -7.61
CA TYR A 418 -20.66 5.97 -7.84
C TYR A 418 -21.28 4.62 -8.22
N SER A 419 -20.63 3.82 -9.08
CA SER A 419 -21.13 2.48 -9.41
C SER A 419 -21.12 1.56 -8.19
N ILE A 420 -20.05 1.55 -7.40
CA ILE A 420 -19.96 0.72 -6.18
C ILE A 420 -21.04 1.13 -5.16
N LEU A 421 -21.30 2.43 -4.98
CA LEU A 421 -22.36 2.92 -4.09
C LEU A 421 -23.74 2.45 -4.53
N ILE A 422 -24.02 2.38 -5.83
CA ILE A 422 -25.30 1.84 -6.34
C ILE A 422 -25.44 0.36 -6.02
N VAL A 423 -24.38 -0.43 -6.26
CA VAL A 423 -24.38 -1.88 -6.03
C VAL A 423 -24.67 -2.20 -4.56
N ASN A 424 -24.03 -1.49 -3.63
CA ASN A 424 -24.08 -1.76 -2.20
C ASN A 424 -25.23 -1.05 -1.46
N GLY A 425 -26.38 -0.86 -2.12
CA GLY A 425 -27.58 -0.30 -1.48
C GLY A 425 -27.58 1.23 -1.41
N GLY A 426 -27.23 1.88 -2.53
CA GLY A 426 -27.19 3.32 -2.66
C GLY A 426 -28.50 4.01 -2.26
N HIS A 427 -28.41 5.27 -1.85
CA HIS A 427 -29.58 6.03 -1.44
C HIS A 427 -30.28 6.69 -2.65
N VAL A 428 -31.61 6.84 -2.56
CA VAL A 428 -32.48 7.44 -3.60
C VAL A 428 -31.98 8.79 -4.15
N TYR A 429 -31.24 9.58 -3.37
CA TYR A 429 -30.71 10.88 -3.83
C TYR A 429 -29.71 10.76 -4.99
N LEU A 430 -29.02 9.61 -5.14
CA LEU A 430 -28.03 9.36 -6.18
C LEU A 430 -28.62 9.37 -7.59
N LYS A 431 -29.94 9.10 -7.71
CA LYS A 431 -30.68 9.09 -8.98
C LYS A 431 -30.61 10.42 -9.73
N LYS A 432 -30.43 11.54 -9.01
CA LYS A 432 -30.33 12.88 -9.61
C LYS A 432 -29.01 13.11 -10.36
N TYR A 433 -27.97 12.33 -10.06
CA TYR A 433 -26.64 12.47 -10.65
C TYR A 433 -26.39 11.47 -11.79
N THR A 434 -27.24 10.46 -11.93
CA THR A 434 -27.10 9.37 -12.93
C THR A 434 -26.85 9.91 -14.33
N GLN A 435 -27.66 10.88 -14.78
CA GLN A 435 -27.56 11.43 -16.13
C GLN A 435 -26.22 12.13 -16.37
N VAL A 436 -25.72 12.88 -15.39
CA VAL A 436 -24.44 13.62 -15.51
C VAL A 436 -23.27 12.65 -15.56
N VAL A 437 -23.27 11.62 -14.71
CA VAL A 437 -22.24 10.56 -14.70
C VAL A 437 -22.23 9.79 -16.02
N MET A 438 -23.41 9.40 -16.51
CA MET A 438 -23.55 8.69 -17.78
C MET A 438 -23.07 9.51 -18.98
N LEU A 439 -23.45 10.80 -19.06
CA LEU A 439 -23.00 11.70 -20.12
C LEU A 439 -21.48 11.85 -20.11
N TYR A 440 -20.86 11.93 -18.93
CA TYR A 440 -19.41 12.02 -18.79
C TYR A 440 -18.70 10.75 -19.28
N ILE A 441 -19.17 9.56 -18.86
CA ILE A 441 -18.59 8.28 -19.30
C ILE A 441 -18.77 8.08 -20.81
N ILE A 442 -19.95 8.36 -21.35
CA ILE A 442 -20.21 8.28 -22.80
C ILE A 442 -19.29 9.24 -23.57
N ARG A 443 -19.06 10.45 -23.04
CA ARG A 443 -18.12 11.41 -23.63
C ARG A 443 -16.69 10.87 -23.64
N ILE A 444 -16.28 10.15 -22.61
CA ILE A 444 -14.96 9.50 -22.54
C ILE A 444 -14.87 8.32 -23.52
N LEU A 445 -15.87 7.44 -23.56
CA LEU A 445 -15.91 6.30 -24.46
C LEU A 445 -15.88 6.74 -25.94
N ASN A 446 -16.46 7.90 -26.25
CA ASN A 446 -16.41 8.48 -27.60
C ASN A 446 -15.17 9.36 -27.86
N HIS A 447 -14.29 9.53 -26.87
CA HIS A 447 -13.11 10.37 -27.01
C HIS A 447 -12.03 9.68 -27.85
N LYS A 448 -11.56 10.35 -28.89
CA LYS A 448 -10.64 9.77 -29.90
C LYS A 448 -9.16 9.81 -29.51
N GLN A 449 -8.79 10.48 -28.41
CA GLN A 449 -7.39 10.56 -27.98
C GLN A 449 -6.98 9.39 -27.09
N ALA A 450 -5.70 9.03 -27.13
CA ALA A 450 -5.13 8.00 -26.27
C ALA A 450 -5.26 8.40 -24.78
N LEU A 451 -5.90 7.54 -23.99
CA LEU A 451 -6.01 7.69 -22.54
C LEU A 451 -4.75 7.11 -21.89
N LYS A 452 -4.34 7.66 -20.73
CA LYS A 452 -3.29 7.06 -19.89
C LYS A 452 -3.74 5.70 -19.36
N GLU A 453 -2.81 4.76 -19.18
CA GLU A 453 -3.08 3.39 -18.69
C GLU A 453 -3.89 3.38 -17.38
N GLU A 454 -3.50 4.22 -16.41
CA GLU A 454 -4.21 4.35 -15.13
C GLU A 454 -5.69 4.76 -15.30
N ASN A 455 -5.97 5.65 -16.24
CA ASN A 455 -7.34 6.10 -16.54
C ASN A 455 -8.16 4.99 -17.19
N VAL A 456 -7.55 4.20 -18.09
CA VAL A 456 -8.21 3.05 -18.71
C VAL A 456 -8.52 1.99 -17.65
N ASN A 457 -7.62 1.73 -16.71
CA ASN A 457 -7.86 0.80 -15.60
C ASN A 457 -8.99 1.24 -14.67
N CYS A 458 -9.11 2.55 -14.38
CA CYS A 458 -10.26 3.09 -13.64
C CYS A 458 -11.57 2.94 -14.43
N LEU A 459 -11.56 3.22 -15.74
CA LEU A 459 -12.72 3.03 -16.61
C LEU A 459 -13.14 1.55 -16.68
N LEU A 460 -12.18 0.64 -16.82
CA LEU A 460 -12.39 -0.81 -16.79
C LEU A 460 -13.03 -1.24 -15.47
N SER A 461 -12.54 -0.71 -14.34
CA SER A 461 -13.11 -1.00 -13.03
C SER A 461 -14.56 -0.54 -12.92
N PHE A 462 -14.88 0.67 -13.41
CA PHE A 462 -16.27 1.15 -13.49
C PHE A 462 -17.16 0.22 -14.34
N LEU A 463 -16.69 -0.16 -15.54
CA LEU A 463 -17.45 -1.00 -16.45
C LEU A 463 -17.68 -2.41 -15.87
N LYS A 464 -16.66 -3.00 -15.22
CA LYS A 464 -16.78 -4.29 -14.52
C LYS A 464 -17.88 -4.23 -13.45
N GLU A 465 -17.85 -3.23 -12.59
CA GLU A 465 -18.89 -3.07 -11.55
C GLU A 465 -20.30 -2.91 -12.15
N CYS A 466 -20.43 -2.24 -13.30
CA CYS A 466 -21.71 -2.10 -13.98
C CYS A 466 -22.21 -3.40 -14.65
N PHE A 467 -21.30 -4.20 -15.22
CA PHE A 467 -21.67 -5.40 -15.97
C PHE A 467 -21.72 -6.68 -15.12
N ASP A 468 -20.94 -6.77 -14.05
CA ASP A 468 -20.88 -7.96 -13.18
C ASP A 468 -22.03 -8.00 -12.17
N HIS A 469 -22.45 -6.86 -11.58
CA HIS A 469 -23.47 -6.81 -10.51
C HIS A 469 -24.91 -6.61 -11.01
N ASP A 470 -25.93 -7.05 -10.24
CA ASP A 470 -27.34 -7.09 -10.66
C ASP A 470 -27.88 -5.80 -11.33
N SER A 471 -28.38 -5.96 -12.56
CA SER A 471 -28.93 -4.86 -13.37
C SER A 471 -30.17 -4.17 -12.77
N ALA A 472 -30.82 -4.82 -11.79
CA ALA A 472 -32.00 -4.29 -11.11
C ALA A 472 -31.67 -3.01 -10.33
N ASN A 473 -30.55 -2.97 -9.62
CA ASN A 473 -30.13 -1.80 -8.85
C ASN A 473 -29.86 -0.62 -9.79
N PHE A 474 -29.02 -0.82 -10.79
CA PHE A 474 -28.71 0.21 -11.79
C PHE A 474 -29.95 0.74 -12.53
N ARG A 475 -30.91 -0.14 -12.86
CA ARG A 475 -32.18 0.26 -13.47
C ARG A 475 -33.05 1.10 -12.53
N ASN A 476 -33.11 0.77 -11.24
CA ASN A 476 -33.86 1.56 -10.25
C ASN A 476 -33.33 3.00 -10.16
N PHE A 477 -32.00 3.17 -10.33
CA PHE A 477 -31.33 4.47 -10.40
C PHE A 477 -31.38 5.15 -11.78
N GLY A 478 -32.01 4.53 -12.78
CA GLY A 478 -32.20 5.09 -14.13
C GLY A 478 -30.94 5.07 -15.01
N MET A 479 -29.99 4.17 -14.74
CA MET A 479 -28.81 3.98 -15.60
C MET A 479 -29.19 3.18 -16.85
N ASP A 480 -28.93 3.72 -18.03
CA ASP A 480 -29.10 2.99 -19.29
C ASP A 480 -27.85 2.15 -19.60
N LEU A 481 -27.87 0.91 -19.15
CA LEU A 481 -26.80 -0.06 -19.39
C LEU A 481 -26.69 -0.49 -20.86
N HIS A 482 -27.76 -0.34 -21.66
CA HIS A 482 -27.71 -0.66 -23.09
C HIS A 482 -26.89 0.38 -23.84
N LEU A 483 -27.17 1.66 -23.59
CA LEU A 483 -26.38 2.75 -24.17
C LEU A 483 -24.90 2.67 -23.75
N LEU A 484 -24.63 2.29 -22.49
CA LEU A 484 -23.25 2.10 -22.02
C LEU A 484 -22.54 0.96 -22.76
N LEU A 485 -23.21 -0.18 -22.93
CA LEU A 485 -22.69 -1.34 -23.65
C LEU A 485 -22.34 -0.99 -25.10
N GLU A 486 -23.24 -0.30 -25.80
CA GLU A 486 -23.01 0.12 -27.18
C GLU A 486 -21.79 1.03 -27.33
N ASN A 487 -21.64 2.02 -26.46
CA ASN A 487 -20.48 2.91 -26.47
C ASN A 487 -19.20 2.17 -26.06
N THR A 488 -19.29 1.15 -25.20
CA THR A 488 -18.14 0.30 -24.82
C THR A 488 -17.66 -0.54 -26.00
N ILE A 489 -18.57 -1.08 -26.81
CA ILE A 489 -18.24 -1.82 -28.03
C ILE A 489 -17.58 -0.88 -29.04
N ILE A 490 -18.15 0.31 -29.26
CA ILE A 490 -17.55 1.33 -30.15
C ILE A 490 -16.14 1.69 -29.69
N PHE A 491 -15.91 1.80 -28.38
CA PHE A 491 -14.60 2.05 -27.79
C PHE A 491 -13.64 0.87 -27.95
N TYR A 492 -14.12 -0.37 -27.86
CA TYR A 492 -13.30 -1.56 -28.13
C TYR A 492 -12.83 -1.63 -29.60
N GLU A 493 -13.72 -1.29 -30.54
CA GLU A 493 -13.44 -1.36 -31.98
C GLU A 493 -12.56 -0.19 -32.46
N ASN A 494 -12.83 1.03 -31.99
CA ASN A 494 -12.22 2.25 -32.50
C ASN A 494 -11.22 2.91 -31.53
N GLY A 495 -11.14 2.44 -30.30
CA GLY A 495 -10.31 3.03 -29.24
C GLY A 495 -8.83 2.74 -29.42
N ARG A 496 -8.01 3.75 -29.12
CA ARG A 496 -6.54 3.62 -29.02
C ARG A 496 -6.16 3.16 -27.61
N ILE A 497 -6.29 1.87 -27.37
CA ILE A 497 -5.96 1.20 -26.09
C ILE A 497 -4.85 0.17 -26.29
N SER A 498 -4.09 -0.15 -25.23
CA SER A 498 -3.05 -1.17 -25.31
C SER A 498 -3.67 -2.58 -25.37
N TYR A 499 -2.88 -3.55 -25.82
CA TYR A 499 -3.31 -4.94 -26.04
C TYR A 499 -3.85 -5.58 -24.76
N LYS A 500 -3.25 -5.28 -23.60
CA LYS A 500 -3.66 -5.82 -22.29
C LYS A 500 -5.06 -5.35 -21.90
N GLU A 501 -5.34 -4.05 -22.00
CA GLU A 501 -6.63 -3.46 -21.65
C GLU A 501 -7.71 -3.86 -22.66
N LYS A 502 -7.33 -4.04 -23.93
CA LYS A 502 -8.23 -4.57 -24.96
C LYS A 502 -8.65 -6.02 -24.65
N ASN A 503 -7.74 -6.85 -24.16
CA ASN A 503 -8.05 -8.21 -23.71
C ASN A 503 -8.94 -8.22 -22.46
N GLU A 504 -8.71 -7.32 -21.51
CA GLU A 504 -9.56 -7.13 -20.33
C GLU A 504 -11.00 -6.73 -20.73
N LEU A 505 -11.15 -5.75 -21.63
CA LEU A 505 -12.45 -5.40 -22.21
C LEU A 505 -13.09 -6.58 -22.93
N PHE A 506 -12.31 -7.34 -23.70
CA PHE A 506 -12.80 -8.49 -24.44
C PHE A 506 -13.36 -9.56 -23.50
N TRP A 507 -12.61 -9.87 -22.45
CA TRP A 507 -13.02 -10.81 -21.41
C TRP A 507 -14.28 -10.33 -20.69
N MET A 508 -14.32 -9.05 -20.29
CA MET A 508 -15.50 -8.47 -19.62
C MET A 508 -16.75 -8.51 -20.51
N LEU A 509 -16.66 -8.10 -21.79
CA LEU A 509 -17.78 -8.15 -22.73
C LEU A 509 -18.27 -9.58 -22.95
N SER A 510 -17.38 -10.57 -22.95
CA SER A 510 -17.74 -11.98 -23.08
C SER A 510 -18.50 -12.55 -21.87
N ASN A 511 -18.25 -11.98 -20.69
CA ASN A 511 -18.83 -12.42 -19.43
C ASN A 511 -20.20 -11.83 -19.10
N ILE A 512 -20.78 -11.02 -19.99
CA ILE A 512 -22.12 -10.46 -19.80
C ILE A 512 -23.17 -11.57 -19.88
N GLU A 513 -23.57 -12.13 -18.74
CA GLU A 513 -24.54 -13.25 -18.64
C GLU A 513 -26.02 -12.81 -18.68
N LYS A 514 -26.28 -11.50 -18.67
CA LYS A 514 -27.62 -10.95 -18.53
C LYS A 514 -28.39 -10.97 -19.85
N GLU A 515 -29.34 -11.89 -19.98
CA GLU A 515 -30.18 -12.11 -21.18
C GLU A 515 -30.71 -10.83 -21.85
N ARG A 516 -31.05 -9.79 -21.08
CA ARG A 516 -31.58 -8.54 -21.63
C ARG A 516 -30.54 -7.69 -22.35
N LEU A 517 -29.34 -7.55 -21.80
CA LEU A 517 -28.24 -6.80 -22.43
C LEU A 517 -27.76 -7.49 -23.71
N CYS A 518 -27.87 -8.82 -23.72
CA CYS A 518 -27.52 -9.66 -24.84
C CYS A 518 -28.36 -9.38 -26.10
N ASN A 519 -29.55 -8.79 -25.97
CA ASN A 519 -30.45 -8.53 -27.10
C ASN A 519 -30.14 -7.23 -27.87
N SER A 520 -29.15 -6.43 -27.44
CA SER A 520 -28.75 -5.24 -28.21
C SER A 520 -28.23 -5.64 -29.59
N GLU A 521 -28.73 -4.99 -30.64
CA GLU A 521 -28.36 -5.26 -32.03
C GLU A 521 -26.85 -5.07 -32.27
N LYS A 522 -26.25 -4.02 -31.69
CA LYS A 522 -24.80 -3.78 -31.83
C LYS A 522 -23.96 -4.85 -31.13
N TYR A 523 -24.40 -5.31 -29.97
CA TYR A 523 -23.71 -6.39 -29.27
C TYR A 523 -23.83 -7.72 -30.04
N GLN A 524 -24.98 -7.99 -30.65
CA GLN A 524 -25.17 -9.13 -31.53
C GLN A 524 -24.33 -9.05 -32.82
N ASN A 525 -24.18 -7.87 -33.41
CA ASN A 525 -23.32 -7.65 -34.57
C ASN A 525 -21.84 -7.79 -34.22
N TRP A 526 -21.44 -7.32 -33.03
CA TRP A 526 -20.11 -7.55 -32.49
C TRP A 526 -19.83 -9.04 -32.28
N LEU A 527 -20.77 -9.80 -31.69
CA LEU A 527 -20.66 -11.25 -31.58
C LEU A 527 -20.48 -11.93 -32.95
N ALA A 528 -21.18 -11.46 -33.99
CA ALA A 528 -21.03 -11.97 -35.36
C ALA A 528 -19.68 -11.61 -36.01
N SER A 529 -18.97 -10.59 -35.52
CA SER A 529 -17.64 -10.21 -36.03
C SER A 529 -16.51 -11.04 -35.38
N LEU A 530 -16.72 -11.59 -34.18
CA LEU A 530 -15.72 -12.33 -33.43
C LEU A 530 -15.11 -13.55 -34.13
N PRO A 531 -15.85 -14.36 -34.91
CA PRO A 531 -15.25 -15.46 -35.67
C PRO A 531 -14.15 -15.03 -36.65
N ASN A 532 -14.13 -13.75 -37.10
CA ASN A 532 -13.05 -13.21 -37.93
C ASN A 532 -11.68 -13.25 -37.24
N ILE A 533 -11.64 -13.28 -35.90
CA ILE A 533 -10.39 -13.36 -35.14
C ILE A 533 -9.65 -14.67 -35.45
N LEU A 534 -10.38 -15.75 -35.75
CA LEU A 534 -9.80 -17.04 -36.16
C LEU A 534 -9.33 -17.04 -37.64
N CYS A 535 -9.79 -16.08 -38.45
CA CYS A 535 -9.32 -15.84 -39.81
C CYS A 535 -8.11 -14.89 -39.88
N ALA A 536 -7.66 -14.34 -38.74
CA ALA A 536 -6.51 -13.44 -38.69
C ALA A 536 -5.18 -14.21 -38.84
N PRO A 537 -4.11 -13.57 -39.34
CA PRO A 537 -2.81 -14.22 -39.52
C PRO A 537 -2.13 -14.61 -38.20
N THR A 538 -2.49 -13.93 -37.10
CA THR A 538 -1.98 -14.22 -35.75
C THR A 538 -3.14 -14.48 -34.80
N ILE A 539 -3.11 -15.61 -34.10
CA ILE A 539 -4.14 -16.01 -33.13
C ILE A 539 -3.51 -16.07 -31.74
N SER A 540 -4.07 -15.31 -30.79
CA SER A 540 -3.63 -15.33 -29.40
C SER A 540 -4.42 -16.33 -28.55
N ASP A 541 -3.74 -16.93 -27.57
CA ASP A 541 -4.32 -17.80 -26.56
C ASP A 541 -5.45 -17.13 -25.74
N SER A 542 -5.27 -15.88 -25.34
CA SER A 542 -6.27 -15.08 -24.62
C SER A 542 -7.57 -14.94 -25.42
N SER A 543 -7.46 -14.70 -26.72
CA SER A 543 -8.64 -14.58 -27.59
C SER A 543 -9.36 -15.91 -27.76
N VAL A 544 -8.63 -17.01 -27.90
CA VAL A 544 -9.19 -18.37 -28.02
C VAL A 544 -9.95 -18.77 -26.75
N LEU A 545 -9.40 -18.50 -25.56
CA LEU A 545 -10.06 -18.82 -24.29
C LEU A 545 -11.39 -18.07 -24.14
N VAL A 546 -11.43 -16.80 -24.54
CA VAL A 546 -12.67 -16.00 -24.51
C VAL A 546 -13.68 -16.52 -25.51
N LEU A 547 -13.27 -16.87 -26.74
CA LEU A 547 -14.17 -17.48 -27.74
C LEU A 547 -14.74 -18.81 -27.24
N LEU A 548 -13.93 -19.63 -26.57
CA LEU A 548 -14.38 -20.87 -25.95
C LEU A 548 -15.43 -20.60 -24.85
N GLN A 549 -15.24 -19.58 -24.02
CA GLN A 549 -16.26 -19.17 -23.03
C GLN A 549 -17.57 -18.72 -23.70
N ILE A 550 -17.49 -17.94 -24.78
CA ILE A 550 -18.68 -17.50 -25.53
C ILE A 550 -19.43 -18.70 -26.12
N SER A 551 -18.71 -19.68 -26.66
CA SER A 551 -19.32 -20.90 -27.21
C SER A 551 -20.07 -21.69 -26.12
N LYS A 552 -19.51 -21.81 -24.91
CA LYS A 552 -20.19 -22.46 -23.78
C LYS A 552 -21.50 -21.79 -23.36
N LYS A 553 -21.63 -20.47 -23.53
CA LYS A 553 -22.77 -19.66 -23.05
C LYS A 553 -23.98 -19.61 -24.00
N HIS A 554 -24.00 -20.40 -25.07
CA HIS A 554 -25.11 -20.54 -26.05
C HIS A 554 -25.69 -19.22 -26.61
N ARG A 555 -25.15 -18.71 -27.74
CA ARG A 555 -25.68 -17.51 -28.42
C ARG A 555 -25.84 -17.72 -29.93
N ASN A 556 -27.07 -17.64 -30.44
CA ASN A 556 -27.41 -18.04 -31.82
C ASN A 556 -26.63 -17.29 -32.92
N ARG A 557 -26.54 -15.95 -32.90
CA ARG A 557 -25.85 -15.20 -33.97
C ARG A 557 -24.33 -15.42 -34.04
N PHE A 558 -23.68 -15.72 -32.92
CA PHE A 558 -22.26 -16.10 -32.92
C PHE A 558 -22.06 -17.42 -33.68
N TYR A 559 -22.96 -18.39 -33.46
CA TYR A 559 -22.93 -19.66 -34.17
C TYR A 559 -23.19 -19.51 -35.66
N ASP A 560 -24.18 -18.71 -36.04
CA ASP A 560 -24.49 -18.46 -37.45
C ASP A 560 -23.25 -17.89 -38.17
N ALA A 561 -22.60 -16.88 -37.60
CA ALA A 561 -21.37 -16.31 -38.15
C ALA A 561 -20.16 -17.25 -38.11
N LEU A 562 -20.05 -18.13 -37.11
CA LEU A 562 -19.00 -19.15 -37.02
C LEU A 562 -19.17 -20.23 -38.09
N VAL A 563 -20.41 -20.60 -38.39
CA VAL A 563 -20.75 -21.57 -39.44
C VAL A 563 -20.49 -20.97 -40.83
N ASP A 564 -20.90 -19.73 -41.06
CA ASP A 564 -20.69 -19.04 -42.34
C ASP A 564 -19.21 -18.92 -42.69
N LYS A 565 -18.35 -18.65 -41.69
CA LYS A 565 -16.89 -18.48 -41.87
C LYS A 565 -16.09 -19.75 -41.65
N LEU A 566 -16.76 -20.88 -41.38
CA LEU A 566 -16.11 -22.15 -41.10
C LEU A 566 -15.10 -22.57 -42.19
N PRO A 567 -15.38 -22.43 -43.50
CA PRO A 567 -14.42 -22.77 -44.55
C PRO A 567 -13.16 -21.90 -44.50
N ASP A 568 -13.32 -20.58 -44.36
CA ASP A 568 -12.22 -19.62 -44.33
C ASP A 568 -11.33 -19.81 -43.08
N ILE A 569 -11.94 -20.17 -41.94
CA ILE A 569 -11.21 -20.48 -40.71
C ILE A 569 -10.34 -21.72 -40.93
N LEU A 570 -10.92 -22.81 -41.43
CA LEU A 570 -10.20 -24.07 -41.64
C LEU A 570 -9.01 -23.91 -42.62
N ASP A 571 -9.16 -23.09 -43.66
CA ASP A 571 -8.08 -22.78 -44.61
C ASP A 571 -6.97 -21.90 -44.02
N ASN A 572 -7.27 -21.14 -42.96
CA ASN A 572 -6.32 -20.27 -42.26
C ASN A 572 -5.61 -20.98 -41.08
N LEU A 573 -6.23 -21.98 -40.45
CA LEU A 573 -5.68 -22.65 -39.26
C LEU A 573 -4.28 -23.25 -39.46
N ASP A 574 -3.99 -23.77 -40.65
CA ASP A 574 -2.67 -24.34 -40.97
C ASP A 574 -1.61 -23.26 -41.30
N LYS A 575 -2.04 -22.01 -41.58
CA LYS A 575 -1.18 -20.88 -41.97
C LYS A 575 -0.97 -19.85 -40.86
N ALA A 576 -1.86 -19.81 -39.87
CA ALA A 576 -1.85 -18.81 -38.81
C ALA A 576 -0.74 -19.05 -37.77
N GLU A 577 -0.10 -17.97 -37.32
CA GLU A 577 0.87 -17.99 -36.22
C GLU A 577 0.15 -17.94 -34.87
N ILE A 578 0.40 -18.94 -34.01
CA ILE A 578 -0.17 -19.01 -32.67
C ILE A 578 0.76 -18.33 -31.67
N VAL A 579 0.29 -17.22 -31.10
CA VAL A 579 0.97 -16.45 -30.04
C VAL A 579 0.50 -17.00 -28.68
N VAL A 580 1.45 -17.39 -27.83
CA VAL A 580 1.18 -18.07 -26.56
C VAL A 580 1.83 -17.30 -25.41
N SER A 581 1.12 -17.13 -24.30
CA SER A 581 1.66 -16.59 -23.06
C SER A 581 2.39 -17.67 -22.23
N ASP A 582 3.30 -17.26 -21.34
CA ASP A 582 4.30 -18.13 -20.67
C ASP A 582 3.74 -19.34 -19.87
N SER A 583 2.43 -19.46 -19.70
CA SER A 583 1.77 -20.49 -18.87
C SER A 583 1.07 -21.62 -19.64
N ILE A 584 0.90 -21.53 -20.97
CA ILE A 584 0.11 -22.48 -21.77
C ILE A 584 0.97 -23.04 -22.91
N THR A 585 0.74 -24.28 -23.36
CA THR A 585 1.44 -24.82 -24.53
C THR A 585 0.73 -24.48 -25.85
N LYS A 586 1.45 -24.43 -26.97
CA LYS A 586 0.85 -24.29 -28.31
C LYS A 586 -0.20 -25.37 -28.59
N GLU A 587 -0.02 -26.57 -28.04
CA GLU A 587 -0.95 -27.70 -28.18
C GLU A 587 -2.27 -27.46 -27.44
N ASP A 588 -2.22 -26.87 -26.25
CA ASP A 588 -3.43 -26.52 -25.49
C ASP A 588 -4.26 -25.45 -26.20
N VAL A 589 -3.62 -24.48 -26.85
CA VAL A 589 -4.33 -23.48 -27.67
C VAL A 589 -5.02 -24.14 -28.85
N LYS A 590 -4.34 -25.06 -29.55
CA LYS A 590 -4.93 -25.83 -30.67
C LYS A 590 -6.13 -26.66 -30.23
N ARG A 591 -6.02 -27.30 -29.06
CA ARG A 591 -7.13 -28.04 -28.43
C ARG A 591 -8.30 -27.12 -28.09
N ASN A 592 -8.04 -25.94 -27.53
CA ASN A 592 -9.08 -24.97 -27.20
C ASN A 592 -9.79 -24.43 -28.46
N ILE A 593 -9.06 -24.20 -29.55
CA ILE A 593 -9.64 -23.84 -30.86
C ILE A 593 -10.60 -24.94 -31.31
N ALA A 594 -10.17 -26.21 -31.31
CA ALA A 594 -11.03 -27.32 -31.70
C ALA A 594 -12.28 -27.44 -30.80
N ASN A 595 -12.13 -27.19 -29.50
CA ASN A 595 -13.24 -27.25 -28.54
C ASN A 595 -14.31 -26.17 -28.77
N ILE A 596 -14.01 -25.05 -29.43
CA ILE A 596 -15.02 -24.04 -29.79
C ILE A 596 -16.10 -24.67 -30.69
N PHE A 597 -15.68 -25.54 -31.62
CA PHE A 597 -16.57 -26.19 -32.59
C PHE A 597 -17.40 -27.33 -31.99
N TYR A 598 -17.05 -27.81 -30.78
CA TYR A 598 -17.85 -28.81 -30.07
C TYR A 598 -19.29 -28.35 -29.86
N TYR A 599 -19.49 -27.07 -29.53
CA TYR A 599 -20.77 -26.51 -29.10
C TYR A 599 -21.71 -26.07 -30.24
N ILE A 600 -21.32 -26.19 -31.51
CA ILE A 600 -22.18 -25.85 -32.68
C ILE A 600 -23.44 -26.73 -32.68
N PRO A 601 -24.69 -26.27 -32.83
CA PRO A 601 -25.86 -27.14 -32.69
C PRO A 601 -26.14 -28.13 -33.85
N ASN A 602 -25.86 -27.78 -35.12
CA ASN A 602 -26.29 -28.56 -36.30
C ASN A 602 -25.30 -29.65 -36.77
N ARG A 603 -25.82 -30.82 -37.19
CA ARG A 603 -25.03 -31.95 -37.74
C ARG A 603 -24.44 -31.68 -39.12
N THR A 604 -25.15 -30.98 -40.00
CA THR A 604 -24.71 -30.68 -41.39
C THR A 604 -23.42 -29.84 -41.44
N ASN A 605 -23.14 -29.08 -40.38
CA ASN A 605 -21.93 -28.26 -40.29
C ASN A 605 -20.70 -29.06 -39.85
N LEU A 606 -20.91 -30.28 -39.32
CA LEU A 606 -19.83 -31.20 -38.95
C LEU A 606 -19.23 -31.89 -40.19
N ASP A 607 -20.01 -32.06 -41.26
CA ASP A 607 -19.55 -32.66 -42.53
C ASP A 607 -18.44 -31.84 -43.19
N ILE A 608 -18.45 -30.51 -42.99
CA ILE A 608 -17.39 -29.60 -43.44
C ILE A 608 -16.07 -29.88 -42.69
N ILE A 609 -16.15 -30.19 -41.40
CA ILE A 609 -15.00 -30.55 -40.57
C ILE A 609 -14.47 -31.94 -40.97
N TYR A 610 -15.36 -32.90 -41.28
CA TYR A 610 -14.97 -34.21 -41.84
C TYR A 610 -14.21 -34.05 -43.17
N ASN A 611 -14.73 -33.22 -44.08
CA ASN A 611 -14.10 -32.96 -45.38
C ASN A 611 -12.72 -32.30 -45.24
N TYR A 612 -12.51 -31.43 -44.24
CA TYR A 612 -11.20 -30.85 -43.94
C TYR A 612 -10.20 -31.89 -43.39
N ILE A 613 -10.65 -32.76 -42.47
CA ILE A 613 -9.83 -33.86 -41.94
C ILE A 613 -9.36 -34.81 -43.05
N GLU A 614 -10.20 -35.05 -44.07
CA GLU A 614 -9.86 -35.87 -45.24
C GLU A 614 -8.92 -35.16 -46.23
N ARG A 615 -9.11 -33.85 -46.46
CA ARG A 615 -8.31 -33.06 -47.42
C ARG A 615 -6.92 -32.64 -46.89
N SER A 616 -6.75 -32.51 -45.58
CA SER A 616 -5.51 -32.01 -44.95
C SER A 616 -4.86 -33.05 -44.02
N PRO A 617 -4.29 -34.15 -44.57
CA PRO A 617 -3.76 -35.26 -43.75
C PRO A 617 -2.54 -34.90 -42.89
N LEU A 618 -1.84 -33.81 -43.22
CA LEU A 618 -0.65 -33.30 -42.53
C LEU A 618 -0.97 -32.20 -41.48
N SER A 619 -2.23 -31.82 -41.31
CA SER A 619 -2.60 -30.78 -40.35
C SER A 619 -2.37 -31.23 -38.91
N THR A 620 -1.70 -30.39 -38.13
CA THR A 620 -1.52 -30.60 -36.68
C THR A 620 -2.83 -30.50 -35.88
N PHE A 621 -3.93 -30.03 -36.49
CA PHE A 621 -5.24 -29.92 -35.86
C PHE A 621 -6.10 -31.19 -36.00
N LYS A 622 -5.70 -32.13 -36.87
CA LYS A 622 -6.45 -33.35 -37.20
C LYS A 622 -6.82 -34.17 -35.98
N HIS A 623 -5.88 -34.41 -35.08
CA HIS A 623 -6.11 -35.21 -33.87
C HIS A 623 -7.14 -34.56 -32.93
N TYR A 624 -7.08 -33.23 -32.77
CA TYR A 624 -7.98 -32.49 -31.89
C TYR A 624 -9.42 -32.43 -32.42
N PHE A 625 -9.61 -32.13 -33.72
CA PHE A 625 -10.94 -32.18 -34.33
C PHE A 625 -11.53 -33.58 -34.34
N SER A 626 -10.71 -34.63 -34.54
CA SER A 626 -11.16 -36.02 -34.46
C SER A 626 -11.69 -36.38 -33.06
N ASN A 627 -11.01 -35.92 -32.00
CA ASN A 627 -11.45 -36.12 -30.63
C ASN A 627 -12.77 -35.37 -30.32
N VAL A 628 -12.91 -34.13 -30.79
CA VAL A 628 -14.16 -33.34 -30.64
C VAL A 628 -15.34 -34.03 -31.32
N LEU A 629 -15.15 -34.56 -32.53
CA LEU A 629 -16.16 -35.30 -33.27
C LEU A 629 -16.53 -36.63 -32.57
N CYS A 630 -15.56 -37.32 -31.96
CA CYS A 630 -15.80 -38.54 -31.20
C CYS A 630 -16.64 -38.28 -29.94
N LEU A 631 -16.23 -37.31 -29.11
CA LEU A 631 -16.95 -36.92 -27.88
C LEU A 631 -18.41 -36.53 -28.17
N ARG A 632 -18.64 -35.88 -29.30
CA ARG A 632 -19.99 -35.47 -29.70
C ARG A 632 -20.85 -36.61 -30.25
N ARG A 633 -20.25 -37.61 -30.90
CA ARG A 633 -20.95 -38.85 -31.29
C ARG A 633 -21.40 -39.63 -30.06
N GLU A 634 -20.64 -39.61 -28.98
CA GLU A 634 -21.00 -40.23 -27.71
C GLU A 634 -22.12 -39.47 -26.99
N PHE A 635 -22.02 -38.14 -26.89
CA PHE A 635 -23.05 -37.28 -26.27
C PHE A 635 -24.40 -37.31 -27.00
N MET A 636 -24.42 -37.54 -28.32
CA MET A 636 -25.66 -37.68 -29.11
C MET A 636 -26.24 -39.10 -29.10
N ARG A 637 -25.54 -40.08 -28.50
CA ARG A 637 -25.98 -41.47 -28.33
C ARG A 637 -26.51 -41.74 -26.92
N SER A 638 -26.07 -40.98 -25.92
CA SER A 638 -26.69 -40.86 -24.59
C SER A 638 -27.91 -39.95 -24.64
#